data_AF-A0A0D0KQQ2-F1
#
_entry.id   AF-A0A0D0KQQ2-F1
#
_cell.length_a   1.000
_cell.length_b   1.000
_cell.length_c   1.000
_cell.angle_alpha   90.00
_cell.angle_beta   90.00
_cell.angle_gamma   90.00
#
_symmetry.space_group_name_H-M   'P 1'
#
loop_
_entity.id
_entity.type
_entity.pdbx_description
1 polymer ?
#
loop_
_entity_poly.entity_id
_entity_poly.type
_entity_poly.pdbx_seq_one_letter_code
_entity_poly.pdbx_strand_id
1 'polypeptide(L)'
;MEGLASKEQRRLAALDSYNVLDTPREQDFDDLALLASTICDTPISVINLIGEDRQFFKAEVGLGVRETPLDTSFCARAILENDFLIVPDATKDPRFENNPLVTGTPHIRFYAGVLLKSDDGLPIGTVCVLGHEPKQLTNAQKAALEGLARQVMSHLELRRTLQTMSYDLTLERRLSARRQLRVSRVGAKNEELRVKDARSKAAHDAGQIGIFEIDIATDEMIVSDEFCRIFGVPEQPNYHASVFQNLIIDADRKTASDTTNRNTAMAPLSVEYRVRRGNDQRVRWVARRAQFIMDDRGVPVKMIGVVIDITDSKRKDARIASLLTLGDRLRAGKTVEDISRITSEILADGLGVKRAGYLTVNSATNSLFVEFNWLAPGTETIAGHHTLSDFQATIRRLEIGDTLAVPNINAASWLDEDTGSYAAMGVRSFVKVPIVDRGALVGILFAHDAKPRFWSKLELDFAWGVADRAYAAIARINAESEQRILNQELSHRLKNTLSIVQAIAAQTLRNVTEKEAVAAFNGRLQALSSAHNVLLQQSWSTARLREVIGRVMHLHAGDGKVIMSGPEVPLGPKAGLSLSLLLHELGTNAIKYGALSTDAGQVDISWHVSDDSEKPILTLKWEEKGGPPAAEPERRGFGSRLIRMGIAGTGDVEKNFTPSGLIATFRAPLSLVMELGE
;
A
#
# COMPACT_ATOMS: atom_id res chain seq x y z
N MET A 1 -33.48 -16.59 -34.70
CA MET A 1 -34.04 -15.74 -33.63
C MET A 1 -34.19 -16.45 -32.28
N GLU A 2 -34.24 -17.79 -32.21
CA GLU A 2 -34.38 -18.54 -30.93
C GLU A 2 -33.19 -18.42 -29.95
N GLY A 3 -31.97 -18.11 -30.42
CA GLY A 3 -30.78 -18.01 -29.55
C GLY A 3 -30.67 -16.72 -28.71
N LEU A 4 -31.18 -15.59 -29.21
CA LEU A 4 -31.10 -14.30 -28.50
C LEU A 4 -32.17 -14.19 -27.39
N ALA A 5 -33.41 -14.61 -27.70
CA ALA A 5 -34.51 -14.61 -26.72
C ALA A 5 -34.21 -15.51 -25.51
N SER A 6 -33.55 -16.65 -25.74
CA SER A 6 -33.08 -17.56 -24.68
C SER A 6 -32.00 -16.95 -23.77
N LYS A 7 -31.13 -16.09 -24.32
CA LYS A 7 -30.03 -15.47 -23.56
C LYS A 7 -30.55 -14.31 -22.71
N GLU A 8 -31.45 -13.51 -23.25
CA GLU A 8 -32.06 -12.39 -22.52
C GLU A 8 -32.95 -12.86 -21.37
N GLN A 9 -33.76 -13.91 -21.59
CA GLN A 9 -34.54 -14.52 -20.52
C GLN A 9 -33.66 -15.06 -19.39
N ARG A 10 -32.53 -15.70 -19.71
CA ARG A 10 -31.57 -16.17 -18.69
C ARG A 10 -30.91 -15.02 -17.93
N ARG A 11 -30.57 -13.92 -18.61
CA ARG A 11 -30.01 -12.72 -18.01
C ARG A 11 -30.98 -12.08 -17.02
N LEU A 12 -32.24 -11.90 -17.44
CA LEU A 12 -33.31 -11.36 -16.60
C LEU A 12 -33.58 -12.27 -15.39
N ALA A 13 -33.63 -13.59 -15.59
CA ALA A 13 -33.78 -14.55 -14.49
C ALA A 13 -32.59 -14.50 -13.51
N ALA A 14 -31.37 -14.32 -14.03
CA ALA A 14 -30.19 -14.15 -13.18
C ALA A 14 -30.29 -12.87 -12.35
N LEU A 15 -30.64 -11.73 -12.96
CA LEU A 15 -30.84 -10.47 -12.24
C LEU A 15 -31.93 -10.58 -11.17
N ASP A 16 -33.07 -11.20 -11.52
CA ASP A 16 -34.19 -11.41 -10.61
C ASP A 16 -33.81 -12.27 -9.39
N SER A 17 -32.88 -13.22 -9.57
CA SER A 17 -32.40 -14.08 -8.48
C SER A 17 -31.70 -13.32 -7.34
N TYR A 18 -31.22 -12.10 -7.59
CA TYR A 18 -30.63 -11.24 -6.56
C TYR A 18 -31.68 -10.41 -5.81
N ASN A 19 -32.93 -10.35 -6.29
CA ASN A 19 -34.05 -9.61 -5.71
C ASN A 19 -33.64 -8.22 -5.18
N VAL A 20 -33.02 -7.47 -6.08
CA VAL A 20 -32.33 -6.20 -5.80
C VAL A 20 -32.99 -5.00 -6.49
N LEU A 21 -33.77 -5.24 -7.55
CA LEU A 21 -34.57 -4.21 -8.19
C LEU A 21 -35.62 -3.67 -7.20
N ASP A 22 -35.90 -2.37 -7.27
CA ASP A 22 -36.86 -1.65 -6.41
C ASP A 22 -36.58 -1.68 -4.90
N THR A 23 -35.42 -2.17 -4.49
CA THR A 23 -35.04 -2.21 -3.08
C THR A 23 -34.58 -0.83 -2.58
N PRO A 24 -34.67 -0.53 -1.26
CA PRO A 24 -34.16 0.70 -0.69
C PRO A 24 -32.66 0.93 -0.96
N ARG A 25 -32.20 2.17 -0.74
CA ARG A 25 -30.77 2.47 -0.74
C ARG A 25 -30.08 1.69 0.37
N GLU A 26 -28.86 1.24 0.08
CA GLU A 26 -28.04 0.44 0.99
C GLU A 26 -26.65 1.05 1.01
N GLN A 27 -26.15 1.33 2.21
CA GLN A 27 -24.92 2.10 2.42
C GLN A 27 -23.73 1.50 1.68
N ASP A 28 -23.58 0.17 1.70
CA ASP A 28 -22.49 -0.53 1.03
C ASP A 28 -22.41 -0.21 -0.47
N PHE A 29 -23.56 -0.11 -1.16
CA PHE A 29 -23.60 0.24 -2.58
C PHE A 29 -23.38 1.75 -2.80
N ASP A 30 -23.92 2.58 -1.91
CA ASP A 30 -23.73 4.03 -1.96
C ASP A 30 -22.25 4.42 -1.78
N ASP A 31 -21.53 3.76 -0.87
CA ASP A 31 -20.11 3.95 -0.66
C ASP A 31 -19.28 3.53 -1.89
N LEU A 32 -19.64 2.41 -2.53
CA LEU A 32 -18.97 1.95 -3.76
C LEU A 32 -19.20 2.92 -4.93
N ALA A 33 -20.40 3.49 -5.07
CA ALA A 33 -20.69 4.50 -6.07
C ALA A 33 -19.89 5.80 -5.81
N LEU A 34 -19.80 6.22 -4.56
CA LEU A 34 -19.01 7.38 -4.14
C LEU A 34 -17.51 7.19 -4.41
N LEU A 35 -16.98 6.01 -4.12
CA LEU A 35 -15.58 5.66 -4.41
C LEU A 35 -15.29 5.70 -5.91
N ALA A 36 -16.20 5.16 -6.74
CA ALA A 36 -16.05 5.21 -8.20
C ALA A 36 -15.99 6.66 -8.71
N SER A 37 -16.88 7.54 -8.23
CA SER A 37 -16.87 8.98 -8.55
C SER A 37 -15.56 9.66 -8.11
N THR A 38 -15.11 9.38 -6.89
CA THR A 38 -13.91 10.00 -6.30
C THR A 38 -12.64 9.56 -7.01
N ILE A 39 -12.48 8.26 -7.27
CA ILE A 39 -11.27 7.69 -7.89
C ILE A 39 -11.16 8.15 -9.35
N CYS A 40 -12.29 8.16 -10.07
CA CYS A 40 -12.31 8.57 -11.47
C CYS A 40 -12.38 10.09 -11.66
N ASP A 41 -12.56 10.85 -10.57
CA ASP A 41 -12.74 12.29 -10.58
C ASP A 41 -13.85 12.70 -11.55
N THR A 42 -15.04 12.15 -11.32
CA THR A 42 -16.22 12.35 -12.17
C THR A 42 -17.43 12.73 -11.32
N PRO A 43 -18.24 13.71 -11.76
CA PRO A 43 -19.37 14.21 -10.97
C PRO A 43 -20.50 13.17 -10.82
N ILE A 44 -20.58 12.19 -11.71
CA ILE A 44 -21.64 11.19 -11.73
C ILE A 44 -21.06 9.78 -11.65
N SER A 45 -21.64 8.94 -10.80
CA SER A 45 -21.31 7.53 -10.68
C SER A 45 -22.55 6.73 -10.31
N VAL A 46 -22.77 5.60 -10.98
CA VAL A 46 -23.95 4.77 -10.74
C VAL A 46 -23.60 3.28 -10.76
N ILE A 47 -24.24 2.55 -9.84
CA ILE A 47 -24.33 1.09 -9.87
C ILE A 47 -25.67 0.77 -10.52
N ASN A 48 -25.60 0.38 -11.78
CA ASN A 48 -26.75 0.23 -12.64
C ASN A 48 -27.08 -1.26 -12.85
N LEU A 49 -28.35 -1.61 -12.78
CA LEU A 49 -28.89 -2.93 -13.03
C LEU A 49 -29.92 -2.84 -14.14
N ILE A 50 -29.84 -3.75 -15.11
CA ILE A 50 -30.60 -3.60 -16.36
C ILE A 50 -31.79 -4.55 -16.34
N GLY A 51 -32.98 -4.01 -16.11
CA GLY A 51 -34.24 -4.74 -16.10
C GLY A 51 -34.75 -5.03 -17.52
N GLU A 52 -36.04 -5.39 -17.63
CA GLU A 52 -36.70 -5.72 -18.90
C GLU A 52 -37.07 -4.47 -19.72
N ASP A 53 -37.56 -3.42 -19.06
CA ASP A 53 -38.08 -2.19 -19.66
C ASP A 53 -37.33 -0.91 -19.19
N ARG A 54 -36.55 -1.01 -18.11
CA ARG A 54 -35.84 0.11 -17.48
C ARG A 54 -34.45 -0.26 -16.99
N GLN A 55 -33.63 0.75 -16.78
CA GLN A 55 -32.41 0.64 -16.00
C GLN A 55 -32.64 1.17 -14.58
N PHE A 56 -32.24 0.40 -13.57
CA PHE A 56 -32.43 0.70 -12.16
C PHE A 56 -31.09 0.99 -11.50
N PHE A 57 -30.99 2.12 -10.80
CA PHE A 57 -29.78 2.53 -10.11
C PHE A 57 -29.84 2.07 -8.66
N LYS A 58 -29.11 1.01 -8.34
CA LYS A 58 -29.00 0.51 -6.96
C LYS A 58 -28.38 1.57 -6.05
N ALA A 59 -27.37 2.26 -6.56
CA ALA A 59 -26.75 3.43 -5.97
C ALA A 59 -26.43 4.45 -7.06
N GLU A 60 -26.54 5.73 -6.71
CA GLU A 60 -26.20 6.84 -7.60
C GLU A 60 -25.56 7.99 -6.82
N VAL A 61 -24.64 8.68 -7.49
CA VAL A 61 -24.04 9.94 -7.09
C VAL A 61 -24.21 10.90 -8.25
N GLY A 62 -24.80 12.07 -7.98
CA GLY A 62 -24.88 13.19 -8.94
C GLY A 62 -25.93 13.05 -10.05
N LEU A 63 -26.65 11.93 -10.15
CA LEU A 63 -27.66 11.72 -11.20
C LEU A 63 -29.07 12.10 -10.74
N GLY A 64 -29.36 11.97 -9.44
CA GLY A 64 -30.59 12.48 -8.81
C GLY A 64 -31.88 11.72 -9.13
N VAL A 65 -31.78 10.61 -9.87
CA VAL A 65 -32.90 9.72 -10.22
C VAL A 65 -32.56 8.27 -9.90
N ARG A 66 -33.57 7.45 -9.63
CA ARG A 66 -33.42 6.03 -9.25
C ARG A 66 -33.55 5.06 -10.41
N GLU A 67 -34.08 5.51 -11.53
CA GLU A 67 -34.27 4.70 -12.73
C GLU A 67 -34.44 5.58 -13.96
N THR A 68 -34.24 5.00 -15.14
CA THR A 68 -34.51 5.65 -16.44
C THR A 68 -34.93 4.62 -17.49
N PRO A 69 -35.65 5.04 -18.56
CA PRO A 69 -36.02 4.18 -19.68
C PRO A 69 -34.80 3.57 -20.42
N LEU A 70 -34.91 2.31 -20.85
CA LEU A 70 -33.84 1.56 -21.53
C LEU A 70 -33.38 2.18 -22.86
N ASP A 71 -34.29 2.77 -23.62
CA ASP A 71 -34.05 3.42 -24.91
C ASP A 71 -33.13 4.65 -24.81
N THR A 72 -33.09 5.27 -23.63
CA THR A 72 -32.20 6.40 -23.30
C THR A 72 -30.88 5.99 -22.61
N SER A 73 -30.72 4.71 -22.28
CA SER A 73 -29.59 4.22 -21.47
C SER A 73 -28.26 4.12 -22.23
N PHE A 74 -27.19 4.66 -21.64
CA PHE A 74 -25.81 4.39 -22.05
C PHE A 74 -25.39 2.93 -21.82
N CYS A 75 -25.80 2.37 -20.68
CA CYS A 75 -25.34 1.06 -20.21
C CYS A 75 -26.05 -0.10 -20.92
N ALA A 76 -27.31 0.08 -21.33
CA ALA A 76 -28.06 -0.95 -22.06
C ALA A 76 -27.46 -1.23 -23.43
N ARG A 77 -26.96 -0.18 -24.11
CA ARG A 77 -26.22 -0.34 -25.37
C ARG A 77 -24.84 -0.97 -25.16
N ALA A 78 -24.25 -0.82 -23.97
CA ALA A 78 -22.94 -1.37 -23.60
C ALA A 78 -22.95 -2.87 -23.24
N ILE A 79 -24.11 -3.43 -22.84
CA ILE A 79 -24.23 -4.81 -22.32
C ILE A 79 -23.80 -5.91 -23.31
N LEU A 80 -23.64 -5.62 -24.61
CA LEU A 80 -23.48 -6.66 -25.63
C LEU A 80 -22.09 -6.76 -26.28
N GLU A 81 -21.12 -5.88 -25.96
CA GLU A 81 -19.89 -5.81 -26.77
C GLU A 81 -18.55 -6.01 -26.03
N ASN A 82 -18.34 -5.52 -24.79
CA ASN A 82 -17.05 -5.66 -24.09
C ASN A 82 -17.15 -5.55 -22.56
N ASP A 83 -16.26 -6.25 -21.84
CA ASP A 83 -16.17 -6.28 -20.35
C ASP A 83 -15.92 -4.91 -19.71
N PHE A 84 -15.27 -4.02 -20.47
CA PHE A 84 -15.00 -2.65 -20.11
C PHE A 84 -15.31 -1.77 -21.33
N LEU A 85 -16.12 -0.73 -21.15
CA LEU A 85 -16.39 0.28 -22.17
C LEU A 85 -15.90 1.65 -21.72
N ILE A 86 -15.16 2.35 -22.59
CA ILE A 86 -14.79 3.76 -22.41
C ILE A 86 -15.25 4.52 -23.65
N VAL A 87 -15.96 5.62 -23.41
CA VAL A 87 -16.34 6.61 -24.40
C VAL A 87 -15.73 7.93 -23.95
N PRO A 88 -14.57 8.31 -24.51
CA PRO A 88 -13.88 9.52 -24.09
C PRO A 88 -14.67 10.79 -24.37
N ASP A 89 -15.46 10.79 -25.46
CA ASP A 89 -16.32 11.89 -25.89
C ASP A 89 -17.60 11.33 -26.57
N ALA A 90 -18.72 11.36 -25.86
CA ALA A 90 -20.01 10.84 -26.31
C ALA A 90 -20.63 11.62 -27.47
N THR A 91 -20.17 12.86 -27.72
CA THR A 91 -20.63 13.65 -28.89
C THR A 91 -19.96 13.21 -30.20
N LYS A 92 -18.87 12.45 -30.10
CA LYS A 92 -18.10 11.92 -31.24
C LYS A 92 -18.26 10.42 -31.42
N ASP A 93 -18.95 9.75 -30.49
CA ASP A 93 -19.21 8.33 -30.55
C ASP A 93 -20.54 8.08 -31.29
N PRO A 94 -20.52 7.43 -32.47
CA PRO A 94 -21.72 7.21 -33.27
C PRO A 94 -22.83 6.45 -32.53
N ARG A 95 -22.51 5.72 -31.46
CA ARG A 95 -23.49 4.97 -30.65
C ARG A 95 -24.29 5.88 -29.71
N PHE A 96 -23.75 7.05 -29.37
CA PHE A 96 -24.26 7.93 -28.30
C PHE A 96 -24.48 9.39 -28.73
N GLU A 97 -23.98 9.82 -29.88
CA GLU A 97 -24.07 11.22 -30.36
C GLU A 97 -25.51 11.78 -30.40
N ASN A 98 -26.50 10.93 -30.68
CA ASN A 98 -27.92 11.29 -30.76
C ASN A 98 -28.71 10.93 -29.48
N ASN A 99 -28.03 10.51 -28.40
CA ASN A 99 -28.69 10.12 -27.16
C ASN A 99 -29.25 11.38 -26.43
N PRO A 100 -30.50 11.35 -25.92
CA PRO A 100 -31.08 12.47 -25.18
C PRO A 100 -30.26 12.98 -23.99
N LEU A 101 -29.49 12.11 -23.32
CA LEU A 101 -28.62 12.47 -22.21
C LEU A 101 -27.33 13.19 -22.67
N VAL A 102 -27.01 13.13 -23.97
CA VAL A 102 -25.90 13.86 -24.61
C VAL A 102 -26.41 15.18 -25.20
N THR A 103 -27.49 15.13 -25.99
CA THR A 103 -28.01 16.29 -26.70
C THR A 103 -28.81 17.23 -25.79
N GLY A 104 -29.49 16.70 -24.77
CA GLY A 104 -30.23 17.45 -23.75
C GLY A 104 -29.57 17.39 -22.37
N THR A 105 -30.21 18.00 -21.36
CA THR A 105 -29.79 17.94 -19.96
C THR A 105 -29.70 16.47 -19.50
N PRO A 106 -28.60 16.00 -18.89
CA PRO A 106 -27.54 16.78 -18.24
C PRO A 106 -26.26 16.97 -19.08
N HIS A 107 -26.31 16.82 -20.40
CA HIS A 107 -25.17 17.04 -21.31
C HIS A 107 -23.95 16.16 -21.01
N ILE A 108 -24.17 14.84 -20.91
CA ILE A 108 -23.09 13.87 -20.71
C ILE A 108 -22.12 13.91 -21.91
N ARG A 109 -20.81 13.95 -21.60
CA ARG A 109 -19.72 13.91 -22.58
C ARG A 109 -18.78 12.74 -22.38
N PHE A 110 -18.63 12.25 -21.15
CA PHE A 110 -17.76 11.12 -20.87
C PHE A 110 -18.55 9.96 -20.24
N TYR A 111 -18.18 8.74 -20.62
CA TYR A 111 -18.68 7.51 -20.01
C TYR A 111 -17.57 6.48 -19.88
N ALA A 112 -17.46 5.85 -18.72
CA ALA A 112 -16.71 4.61 -18.55
C ALA A 112 -17.48 3.64 -17.67
N GLY A 113 -17.58 2.38 -18.09
CA GLY A 113 -18.37 1.37 -17.40
C GLY A 113 -17.75 -0.02 -17.47
N VAL A 114 -17.90 -0.75 -16.37
CA VAL A 114 -17.48 -2.16 -16.24
C VAL A 114 -18.72 -3.02 -16.03
N LEU A 115 -18.77 -4.14 -16.74
CA LEU A 115 -19.89 -5.08 -16.64
C LEU A 115 -19.92 -5.80 -15.28
N LEU A 116 -21.13 -5.86 -14.71
CA LEU A 116 -21.47 -6.73 -13.60
C LEU A 116 -21.93 -8.07 -14.17
N LYS A 117 -21.17 -9.12 -13.90
CA LYS A 117 -21.46 -10.48 -14.38
C LYS A 117 -21.78 -11.37 -13.19
N SER A 118 -22.90 -12.07 -13.29
CA SER A 118 -23.21 -13.21 -12.41
C SER A 118 -22.18 -14.33 -12.56
N ASP A 119 -22.18 -15.29 -11.63
CA ASP A 119 -21.32 -16.48 -11.66
C ASP A 119 -21.43 -17.28 -12.97
N ASP A 120 -22.61 -17.29 -13.60
CA ASP A 120 -22.85 -17.93 -14.91
C ASP A 120 -22.32 -17.09 -16.09
N GLY A 121 -21.61 -16.01 -15.82
CA GLY A 121 -21.05 -15.08 -16.81
C GLY A 121 -22.08 -14.19 -17.49
N LEU A 122 -23.33 -14.13 -17.00
CA LEU A 122 -24.39 -13.32 -17.59
C LEU A 122 -24.30 -11.86 -17.11
N PRO A 123 -24.34 -10.87 -18.03
CA PRO A 123 -24.24 -9.46 -17.68
C PRO A 123 -25.55 -8.93 -17.09
N ILE A 124 -25.57 -8.58 -15.82
CA ILE A 124 -26.79 -8.13 -15.11
C ILE A 124 -26.86 -6.60 -14.95
N GLY A 125 -25.75 -5.90 -15.17
CA GLY A 125 -25.65 -4.46 -14.95
C GLY A 125 -24.24 -3.92 -15.19
N THR A 126 -23.97 -2.71 -14.70
CA THR A 126 -22.67 -2.04 -14.81
C THR A 126 -22.36 -1.18 -13.59
N VAL A 127 -21.10 -1.07 -13.22
CA VAL A 127 -20.59 0.08 -12.45
C VAL A 127 -20.04 1.07 -13.45
N CYS A 128 -20.55 2.31 -13.46
CA CYS A 128 -20.11 3.29 -14.43
C CYS A 128 -20.04 4.71 -13.86
N VAL A 129 -19.17 5.48 -14.48
CA VAL A 129 -18.90 6.89 -14.16
C VAL A 129 -19.17 7.75 -15.40
N LEU A 130 -19.74 8.92 -15.17
CA LEU A 130 -20.11 9.86 -16.23
C LEU A 130 -19.62 11.27 -15.91
N GLY A 131 -19.32 12.04 -16.96
CA GLY A 131 -18.83 13.42 -16.84
C GLY A 131 -19.43 14.35 -17.88
N HIS A 132 -19.43 15.65 -17.57
CA HIS A 132 -19.88 16.72 -18.47
C HIS A 132 -18.79 17.21 -19.42
N GLU A 133 -17.56 16.71 -19.28
CA GLU A 133 -16.42 17.02 -20.13
C GLU A 133 -15.79 15.74 -20.68
N PRO A 134 -15.22 15.77 -21.90
CA PRO A 134 -14.46 14.64 -22.42
C PRO A 134 -13.30 14.25 -21.51
N LYS A 135 -13.08 12.95 -21.30
CA LYS A 135 -12.06 12.45 -20.35
C LYS A 135 -11.47 11.13 -20.81
N GLN A 136 -10.22 10.88 -20.41
CA GLN A 136 -9.56 9.58 -20.55
C GLN A 136 -9.18 9.08 -19.16
N LEU A 137 -9.40 7.78 -18.90
CA LEU A 137 -9.01 7.17 -17.63
C LEU A 137 -7.58 6.64 -17.68
N THR A 138 -6.85 6.84 -16.59
CA THR A 138 -5.55 6.20 -16.37
C THR A 138 -5.71 4.69 -16.15
N ASN A 139 -4.64 3.92 -16.33
CA ASN A 139 -4.68 2.47 -16.08
C ASN A 139 -5.04 2.14 -14.62
N ALA A 140 -4.61 2.96 -13.66
CA ALA A 140 -4.98 2.81 -12.25
C ALA A 140 -6.49 3.00 -12.03
N GLN A 141 -7.10 4.00 -12.68
CA GLN A 141 -8.55 4.25 -12.59
C GLN A 141 -9.36 3.13 -13.25
N LYS A 142 -8.89 2.59 -14.38
CA LYS A 142 -9.52 1.42 -15.03
C LYS A 142 -9.49 0.20 -14.10
N ALA A 143 -8.32 -0.12 -13.55
CA ALA A 143 -8.17 -1.24 -12.61
C ALA A 143 -9.01 -1.05 -11.34
N ALA A 144 -9.16 0.19 -10.86
CA ALA A 144 -10.01 0.51 -9.72
C ALA A 144 -11.50 0.28 -10.03
N LEU A 145 -12.00 0.73 -11.19
CA LEU A 145 -13.38 0.46 -11.61
C LEU A 145 -13.66 -1.04 -11.75
N GLU A 146 -12.73 -1.82 -12.28
CA GLU A 146 -12.85 -3.29 -12.33
C GLU A 146 -12.88 -3.90 -10.93
N GLY A 147 -12.07 -3.38 -10.00
CA GLY A 147 -12.09 -3.78 -8.60
C GLY A 147 -13.42 -3.48 -7.91
N LEU A 148 -13.99 -2.31 -8.18
CA LEU A 148 -15.30 -1.92 -7.65
C LEU A 148 -16.42 -2.78 -8.22
N ALA A 149 -16.39 -3.11 -9.51
CA ALA A 149 -17.35 -4.03 -10.12
C ALA A 149 -17.33 -5.42 -9.45
N ARG A 150 -16.14 -5.95 -9.13
CA ARG A 150 -16.00 -7.21 -8.37
C ARG A 150 -16.57 -7.10 -6.95
N GLN A 151 -16.40 -5.96 -6.29
CA GLN A 151 -16.97 -5.73 -4.95
C GLN A 151 -18.50 -5.66 -5.00
N VAL A 152 -19.06 -4.93 -5.96
CA VAL A 152 -20.52 -4.87 -6.16
C VAL A 152 -21.10 -6.27 -6.38
N MET A 153 -20.47 -7.10 -7.21
CA MET A 153 -20.90 -8.50 -7.38
C MET A 153 -20.80 -9.31 -6.08
N SER A 154 -19.74 -9.12 -5.29
CA SER A 154 -19.58 -9.79 -3.99
C SER A 154 -20.72 -9.45 -3.02
N HIS A 155 -21.15 -8.18 -2.98
CA HIS A 155 -22.30 -7.76 -2.17
C HIS A 155 -23.63 -8.32 -2.69
N LEU A 156 -23.83 -8.39 -4.01
CA LEU A 156 -25.01 -9.00 -4.63
C LEU A 156 -25.10 -10.51 -4.33
N GLU A 157 -23.99 -11.24 -4.44
CA GLU A 157 -23.95 -12.68 -4.13
C GLU A 157 -24.20 -12.96 -2.64
N LEU A 158 -23.65 -12.13 -1.76
CA LEU A 158 -23.93 -12.22 -0.33
C LEU A 158 -25.42 -12.03 -0.04
N ARG A 159 -26.05 -11.02 -0.67
CA ARG A 159 -27.50 -10.77 -0.56
C ARG A 159 -28.31 -11.97 -1.04
N ARG A 160 -28.00 -12.50 -2.22
CA ARG A 160 -28.68 -13.67 -2.79
C ARG A 160 -28.56 -14.88 -1.88
N THR A 161 -27.39 -15.10 -1.31
CA THR A 161 -27.14 -16.21 -0.37
C THR A 161 -28.00 -16.07 0.89
N LEU A 162 -28.02 -14.88 1.51
CA LEU A 162 -28.84 -14.60 2.69
C LEU A 162 -30.34 -14.73 2.42
N GLN A 163 -30.80 -14.29 1.24
CA GLN A 163 -32.19 -14.41 0.83
C GLN A 163 -32.58 -15.85 0.53
N THR A 164 -31.72 -16.63 -0.13
CA THR A 164 -31.97 -18.06 -0.40
C THR A 164 -32.12 -18.83 0.92
N MET A 165 -31.22 -18.61 1.88
CA MET A 165 -31.33 -19.19 3.21
C MET A 165 -32.63 -18.79 3.93
N SER A 166 -33.05 -17.52 3.82
CA SER A 166 -34.30 -17.03 4.42
C SER A 166 -35.56 -17.59 3.73
N TYR A 167 -35.53 -17.71 2.40
CA TYR A 167 -36.62 -18.25 1.60
C TYR A 167 -36.82 -19.75 1.85
N ASP A 168 -35.73 -20.53 1.92
CA ASP A 168 -35.79 -21.96 2.24
C ASP A 168 -36.40 -22.20 3.62
N LEU A 169 -36.02 -21.39 4.62
CA LEU A 169 -36.62 -21.41 5.96
C LEU A 169 -38.14 -21.09 5.94
N THR A 170 -38.58 -20.20 5.06
CA THR A 170 -39.98 -19.75 4.97
C THR A 170 -40.86 -20.72 4.16
N LEU A 171 -40.31 -21.29 3.09
CA LEU A 171 -40.95 -22.31 2.26
C LEU A 171 -41.09 -23.63 3.03
N GLU A 172 -40.08 -24.02 3.82
CA GLU A 172 -40.18 -25.15 4.75
C GLU A 172 -41.30 -24.93 5.78
N ARG A 173 -41.45 -23.73 6.35
CA ARG A 173 -42.56 -23.40 7.26
C ARG A 173 -43.94 -23.51 6.58
N ARG A 174 -44.09 -22.99 5.35
CA ARG A 174 -45.35 -23.05 4.57
C ARG A 174 -45.72 -24.44 4.08
N LEU A 175 -44.75 -25.24 3.63
CA LEU A 175 -44.97 -26.64 3.23
C LEU A 175 -45.28 -27.54 4.44
N SER A 176 -44.72 -27.23 5.61
CA SER A 176 -45.05 -27.90 6.88
C SER A 176 -46.49 -27.59 7.33
N ALA A 177 -46.94 -26.34 7.20
CA ALA A 177 -48.32 -25.93 7.48
C ALA A 177 -49.34 -26.54 6.50
N ARG A 178 -49.02 -26.62 5.20
CA ARG A 178 -49.89 -27.26 4.18
C ARG A 178 -49.95 -28.79 4.30
N ARG A 179 -48.90 -29.45 4.80
CA ARG A 179 -48.92 -30.90 5.11
C ARG A 179 -49.74 -31.23 6.36
N GLN A 180 -49.80 -30.34 7.35
CA GLN A 180 -50.63 -30.51 8.57
C GLN A 180 -52.14 -30.53 8.29
N LEU A 181 -52.62 -29.85 7.24
CA LEU A 181 -54.05 -29.84 6.86
C LEU A 181 -54.52 -31.11 6.12
N ARG A 182 -53.60 -31.96 5.62
CA ARG A 182 -53.96 -33.15 4.83
C ARG A 182 -53.78 -34.49 5.57
N VAL A 183 -53.15 -34.47 6.75
CA VAL A 183 -52.88 -35.69 7.55
C VAL A 183 -53.54 -35.61 8.94
N SER A 184 -54.70 -34.96 9.01
CA SER A 184 -55.61 -35.11 10.15
C SER A 184 -56.36 -36.43 10.07
N ARG A 185 -55.67 -37.56 10.33
CA ARG A 185 -56.28 -38.72 10.99
C ARG A 185 -55.21 -39.73 11.41
N VAL A 186 -54.99 -39.75 12.72
CA VAL A 186 -54.54 -40.88 13.55
C VAL A 186 -53.03 -41.17 13.51
N GLY A 187 -52.32 -40.69 14.55
CA GLY A 187 -50.97 -41.16 14.89
C GLY A 187 -50.00 -40.11 15.46
N ALA A 188 -50.45 -39.09 16.21
CA ALA A 188 -49.66 -37.86 16.39
C ALA A 188 -48.68 -37.77 17.58
N LYS A 189 -48.69 -38.64 18.60
CA LYS A 189 -47.94 -38.28 19.84
C LYS A 189 -46.43 -38.58 19.85
N ASN A 190 -45.94 -39.62 19.14
CA ASN A 190 -44.53 -40.05 19.27
C ASN A 190 -43.62 -39.70 18.08
N GLU A 191 -44.14 -39.57 16.87
CA GLU A 191 -43.33 -39.23 15.69
C GLU A 191 -43.11 -37.70 15.55
N GLU A 192 -44.00 -36.90 16.15
CA GLU A 192 -43.92 -35.43 16.21
C GLU A 192 -42.71 -34.93 17.03
N LEU A 193 -42.23 -35.72 17.99
CA LEU A 193 -41.02 -35.43 18.76
C LEU A 193 -39.73 -35.78 17.98
N ARG A 194 -39.70 -36.90 17.25
CA ARG A 194 -38.52 -37.34 16.47
C ARG A 194 -38.22 -36.44 15.28
N VAL A 195 -39.25 -35.94 14.59
CA VAL A 195 -39.09 -35.10 13.40
C VAL A 195 -38.83 -33.63 13.77
N LYS A 196 -39.32 -33.13 14.92
CA LYS A 196 -38.92 -31.84 15.49
C LYS A 196 -37.43 -31.82 15.85
N ASP A 197 -36.93 -32.91 16.41
CA ASP A 197 -35.53 -33.04 16.85
C ASP A 197 -34.57 -33.14 15.65
N ALA A 198 -34.95 -33.88 14.61
CA ALA A 198 -34.15 -34.04 13.39
C ALA A 198 -34.06 -32.77 12.53
N ARG A 199 -35.12 -31.95 12.47
CA ARG A 199 -35.13 -30.65 11.74
C ARG A 199 -34.40 -29.54 12.49
N SER A 200 -34.48 -29.56 13.83
CA SER A 200 -33.63 -28.71 14.67
C SER A 200 -32.17 -29.01 14.34
N LYS A 201 -31.73 -30.27 14.42
CA LYS A 201 -30.35 -30.70 14.09
C LYS A 201 -29.83 -30.26 12.72
N ALA A 202 -30.64 -30.33 11.66
CA ALA A 202 -30.20 -29.93 10.32
C ALA A 202 -29.87 -28.43 10.17
N ALA A 203 -30.54 -27.54 10.94
CA ALA A 203 -30.20 -26.11 11.00
C ALA A 203 -28.98 -25.83 11.90
N HIS A 204 -28.67 -26.71 12.86
CA HIS A 204 -27.46 -26.66 13.69
C HIS A 204 -26.21 -27.10 12.91
N ASP A 205 -26.35 -28.09 12.01
CA ASP A 205 -25.22 -28.69 11.30
C ASP A 205 -24.69 -27.84 10.12
N ALA A 206 -25.49 -26.91 9.57
CA ALA A 206 -25.13 -26.16 8.37
C ALA A 206 -24.28 -24.89 8.61
N GLY A 207 -24.13 -24.41 9.87
CA GLY A 207 -23.58 -23.06 10.12
C GLY A 207 -22.61 -22.89 11.28
N GLN A 208 -22.26 -23.91 12.06
CA GLN A 208 -21.53 -23.72 13.34
C GLN A 208 -22.20 -22.64 14.23
N ILE A 209 -23.53 -22.58 14.22
CA ILE A 209 -24.33 -21.59 14.97
C ILE A 209 -24.91 -22.28 16.20
N GLY A 210 -24.57 -21.78 17.38
CA GLY A 210 -25.21 -22.19 18.62
C GLY A 210 -26.47 -21.38 18.88
N ILE A 211 -27.54 -22.02 19.33
CA ILE A 211 -28.80 -21.35 19.71
C ILE A 211 -28.97 -21.41 21.22
N PHE A 212 -29.57 -20.36 21.77
CA PHE A 212 -30.00 -20.35 23.16
C PHE A 212 -31.33 -19.64 23.39
N GLU A 213 -32.00 -20.05 24.46
CA GLU A 213 -33.15 -19.39 25.06
C GLU A 213 -32.93 -19.30 26.57
N ILE A 214 -33.07 -18.13 27.16
CA ILE A 214 -32.97 -17.90 28.61
C ILE A 214 -34.34 -17.48 29.12
N ASP A 215 -34.83 -18.17 30.14
CA ASP A 215 -35.93 -17.70 30.99
C ASP A 215 -35.37 -16.69 32.00
N ILE A 216 -35.92 -15.47 31.97
CA ILE A 216 -35.32 -14.35 32.71
C ILE A 216 -35.61 -14.45 34.22
N ALA A 217 -36.74 -15.04 34.60
CA ALA A 217 -37.12 -15.17 35.99
C ALA A 217 -36.30 -16.25 36.72
N THR A 218 -36.00 -17.35 36.03
CA THR A 218 -35.32 -18.52 36.60
C THR A 218 -33.83 -18.59 36.28
N ASP A 219 -33.36 -17.80 35.31
CA ASP A 219 -32.00 -17.84 34.76
C ASP A 219 -31.63 -19.20 34.10
N GLU A 220 -32.64 -20.06 33.89
CA GLU A 220 -32.49 -21.31 33.17
C GLU A 220 -32.39 -21.05 31.67
N MET A 221 -31.50 -21.81 31.03
CA MET A 221 -31.11 -21.62 29.65
C MET A 221 -31.22 -22.94 28.91
N ILE A 222 -31.99 -22.94 27.84
CA ILE A 222 -32.05 -24.02 26.87
C ILE A 222 -31.01 -23.74 25.79
N VAL A 223 -30.15 -24.71 25.50
CA VAL A 223 -29.06 -24.55 24.53
C VAL A 223 -29.00 -25.71 23.55
N SER A 224 -28.47 -25.42 22.35
CA SER A 224 -28.20 -26.44 21.34
C SER A 224 -26.87 -27.20 21.55
N ASP A 225 -26.73 -28.35 20.88
CA ASP A 225 -25.47 -29.12 20.83
C ASP A 225 -24.30 -28.27 20.31
N GLU A 226 -24.51 -27.48 19.25
CA GLU A 226 -23.47 -26.61 18.69
C GLU A 226 -23.11 -25.46 19.64
N PHE A 227 -24.07 -24.95 20.42
CA PHE A 227 -23.78 -23.99 21.50
C PHE A 227 -22.84 -24.62 22.54
N CYS A 228 -23.14 -25.85 22.97
CA CYS A 228 -22.26 -26.59 23.89
C CYS A 228 -20.86 -26.80 23.30
N ARG A 229 -20.78 -27.13 22.00
CA ARG A 229 -19.50 -27.28 21.28
C ARG A 229 -18.71 -25.97 21.24
N ILE A 230 -19.31 -24.85 20.90
CA ILE A 230 -18.64 -23.53 20.83
C ILE A 230 -18.01 -23.18 22.20
N PHE A 231 -18.77 -23.35 23.28
CA PHE A 231 -18.31 -23.06 24.65
C PHE A 231 -17.48 -24.18 25.28
N GLY A 232 -17.42 -25.36 24.64
CA GLY A 232 -16.66 -26.51 25.13
C GLY A 232 -17.16 -27.07 26.45
N VAL A 233 -18.48 -27.07 26.65
CA VAL A 233 -19.14 -27.69 27.81
C VAL A 233 -19.78 -29.04 27.42
N PRO A 234 -20.12 -29.92 28.38
CA PRO A 234 -20.86 -31.15 28.08
C PRO A 234 -22.15 -30.90 27.27
N GLU A 235 -22.54 -31.84 26.42
CA GLU A 235 -23.80 -31.71 25.68
C GLU A 235 -24.97 -32.03 26.62
N GLN A 236 -25.70 -31.00 27.03
CA GLN A 236 -26.96 -31.12 27.75
C GLN A 236 -27.91 -29.99 27.37
N PRO A 237 -29.23 -30.25 27.33
CA PRO A 237 -30.20 -29.30 26.78
C PRO A 237 -30.42 -28.08 27.68
N ASN A 238 -30.15 -28.19 28.97
CA ASN A 238 -30.43 -27.16 29.96
C ASN A 238 -29.17 -26.81 30.77
N TYR A 239 -28.96 -25.51 30.98
CA TYR A 239 -27.90 -24.94 31.78
C TYR A 239 -28.42 -23.75 32.57
N HIS A 240 -27.77 -23.40 33.67
CA HIS A 240 -27.95 -22.08 34.25
C HIS A 240 -27.09 -21.07 33.48
N ALA A 241 -27.63 -19.89 33.14
CA ALA A 241 -26.91 -18.93 32.27
C ALA A 241 -25.57 -18.44 32.88
N SER A 242 -25.46 -18.44 34.22
CA SER A 242 -24.21 -18.14 34.93
C SER A 242 -23.02 -19.06 34.56
N VAL A 243 -23.28 -20.29 34.12
CA VAL A 243 -22.22 -21.23 33.67
C VAL A 243 -21.45 -20.61 32.51
N PHE A 244 -22.15 -20.05 31.53
CA PHE A 244 -21.52 -19.43 30.37
C PHE A 244 -20.93 -18.05 30.67
N GLN A 245 -21.52 -17.30 31.61
CA GLN A 245 -20.93 -16.04 32.09
C GLN A 245 -19.54 -16.25 32.72
N ASN A 246 -19.35 -17.37 33.42
CA ASN A 246 -18.07 -17.71 34.04
C ASN A 246 -16.99 -18.15 33.03
N LEU A 247 -17.39 -18.52 31.80
CA LEU A 247 -16.45 -18.83 30.72
C LEU A 247 -15.95 -17.58 29.99
N ILE A 248 -16.58 -16.42 30.21
CA ILE A 248 -16.17 -15.15 29.58
C ILE A 248 -14.87 -14.68 30.23
N ILE A 249 -13.90 -14.28 29.40
CA ILE A 249 -12.64 -13.73 29.89
C ILE A 249 -12.92 -12.46 30.71
N ASP A 250 -12.22 -12.30 31.84
CA ASP A 250 -12.51 -11.23 32.82
C ASP A 250 -12.54 -9.82 32.22
N ALA A 251 -11.66 -9.54 31.25
CA ALA A 251 -11.62 -8.26 30.53
C ALA A 251 -12.91 -7.96 29.74
N ASP A 252 -13.63 -8.99 29.30
CA ASP A 252 -14.79 -8.88 28.41
C ASP A 252 -16.13 -9.08 29.16
N ARG A 253 -16.11 -9.36 30.48
CA ARG A 253 -17.33 -9.63 31.27
C ARG A 253 -18.35 -8.50 31.21
N LYS A 254 -17.90 -7.24 31.16
CA LYS A 254 -18.77 -6.05 31.08
C LYS A 254 -19.53 -5.94 29.76
N THR A 255 -19.06 -6.64 28.73
CA THR A 255 -19.66 -6.66 27.39
C THR A 255 -20.80 -7.67 27.30
N ALA A 256 -20.92 -8.60 28.25
CA ALA A 256 -21.90 -9.67 28.22
C ALA A 256 -23.17 -9.35 29.02
N SER A 257 -24.22 -10.16 28.83
CA SER A 257 -25.43 -10.06 29.64
C SER A 257 -25.27 -10.74 31.00
N ASP A 258 -25.77 -10.10 32.05
CA ASP A 258 -25.91 -10.64 33.39
C ASP A 258 -27.39 -10.67 33.82
N THR A 259 -27.69 -11.24 34.98
CA THR A 259 -29.07 -11.33 35.47
C THR A 259 -29.70 -9.95 35.64
N THR A 260 -28.94 -8.96 36.12
CA THR A 260 -29.43 -7.60 36.37
C THR A 260 -29.86 -6.90 35.09
N ASN A 261 -29.01 -6.92 34.06
CA ASN A 261 -29.28 -6.25 32.79
C ASN A 261 -30.28 -7.01 31.91
N ARG A 262 -30.46 -8.32 32.11
CA ARG A 262 -31.57 -9.08 31.50
C ARG A 262 -32.92 -8.67 32.10
N ASN A 263 -33.01 -8.55 33.43
CA ASN A 263 -34.24 -8.17 34.13
C ASN A 263 -34.72 -6.76 33.77
N THR A 264 -33.80 -5.85 33.43
CA THR A 264 -34.13 -4.47 33.02
C THR A 264 -34.22 -4.27 31.51
N ALA A 265 -34.09 -5.35 30.72
CA ALA A 265 -33.98 -5.31 29.26
C ALA A 265 -32.85 -4.39 28.71
N MET A 266 -31.82 -4.12 29.52
CA MET A 266 -30.67 -3.30 29.16
C MET A 266 -29.48 -4.13 28.66
N ALA A 267 -29.59 -5.46 28.65
CA ALA A 267 -28.53 -6.34 28.17
C ALA A 267 -28.18 -6.02 26.70
N PRO A 268 -26.89 -5.85 26.35
CA PRO A 268 -26.50 -5.57 24.98
C PRO A 268 -26.88 -6.73 24.04
N LEU A 269 -27.73 -6.47 23.04
CA LEU A 269 -28.32 -7.53 22.21
C LEU A 269 -27.39 -8.06 21.12
N SER A 270 -26.42 -7.26 20.67
CA SER A 270 -25.39 -7.66 19.70
C SER A 270 -24.02 -7.36 20.26
N VAL A 271 -23.23 -8.41 20.51
CA VAL A 271 -21.94 -8.30 21.18
C VAL A 271 -20.93 -9.31 20.65
N GLU A 272 -19.66 -8.96 20.78
CA GLU A 272 -18.54 -9.86 20.53
C GLU A 272 -17.66 -9.90 21.78
N TYR A 273 -17.33 -11.10 22.25
CA TYR A 273 -16.51 -11.27 23.44
C TYR A 273 -15.71 -12.58 23.37
N ARG A 274 -14.65 -12.67 24.17
CA ARG A 274 -13.83 -13.88 24.26
C ARG A 274 -14.30 -14.79 25.38
N VAL A 275 -14.31 -16.08 25.07
CA VAL A 275 -14.60 -17.15 26.02
C VAL A 275 -13.42 -18.10 26.13
N ARG A 276 -13.17 -18.61 27.33
CA ARG A 276 -12.26 -19.72 27.58
C ARG A 276 -13.10 -20.99 27.66
N ARG A 277 -12.91 -21.90 26.70
CA ARG A 277 -13.71 -23.13 26.62
C ARG A 277 -13.54 -24.02 27.84
N GLY A 278 -14.62 -24.67 28.28
CA GLY A 278 -14.62 -25.52 29.47
C GLY A 278 -13.70 -26.73 29.36
N ASN A 279 -13.65 -27.37 28.19
CA ASN A 279 -12.98 -28.66 27.98
C ASN A 279 -11.48 -28.58 27.64
N ASP A 280 -11.08 -27.64 26.78
CA ASP A 280 -9.70 -27.53 26.28
C ASP A 280 -9.01 -26.22 26.67
N GLN A 281 -9.71 -25.35 27.41
CA GLN A 281 -9.24 -24.03 27.85
C GLN A 281 -8.77 -23.12 26.71
N ARG A 282 -9.08 -23.44 25.45
CA ARG A 282 -8.75 -22.58 24.31
C ARG A 282 -9.66 -21.38 24.29
N VAL A 283 -9.08 -20.24 23.89
CA VAL A 283 -9.83 -18.99 23.74
C VAL A 283 -10.54 -18.97 22.38
N ARG A 284 -11.82 -18.61 22.38
CA ARG A 284 -12.62 -18.34 21.17
C ARG A 284 -13.24 -16.96 21.22
N TRP A 285 -13.38 -16.33 20.06
CA TRP A 285 -14.21 -15.16 19.88
C TRP A 285 -15.62 -15.60 19.51
N VAL A 286 -16.61 -15.11 20.27
CA VAL A 286 -18.01 -15.42 20.05
C VAL A 286 -18.76 -14.14 19.73
N ALA A 287 -19.47 -14.14 18.60
CA ALA A 287 -20.45 -13.12 18.27
C ALA A 287 -21.83 -13.60 18.70
N ARG A 288 -22.50 -12.86 19.58
CA ARG A 288 -23.85 -13.16 20.05
C ARG A 288 -24.82 -12.13 19.53
N ARG A 289 -25.94 -12.58 18.96
CA ARG A 289 -27.08 -11.75 18.60
C ARG A 289 -28.34 -12.30 19.26
N ALA A 290 -29.08 -11.43 19.94
CA ALA A 290 -30.21 -11.82 20.75
C ALA A 290 -31.35 -10.80 20.68
N GLN A 291 -32.52 -11.18 21.16
CA GLN A 291 -33.68 -10.32 21.35
C GLN A 291 -34.43 -10.72 22.62
N PHE A 292 -35.13 -9.76 23.21
CA PHE A 292 -36.05 -10.01 24.31
C PHE A 292 -37.44 -10.36 23.79
N ILE A 293 -38.10 -11.29 24.46
CA ILE A 293 -39.53 -11.51 24.36
C ILE A 293 -40.15 -10.87 25.60
N MET A 294 -41.08 -9.96 25.37
CA MET A 294 -41.82 -9.25 26.42
C MET A 294 -43.17 -9.91 26.66
N ASP A 295 -43.70 -9.80 27.86
CA ASP A 295 -45.11 -10.08 28.13
C ASP A 295 -46.02 -8.92 27.67
N ASP A 296 -47.34 -9.11 27.83
CA ASP A 296 -48.36 -8.10 27.47
C ASP A 296 -48.22 -6.78 28.27
N ARG A 297 -47.41 -6.77 29.34
CA ARG A 297 -47.11 -5.59 30.18
C ARG A 297 -45.77 -4.94 29.82
N GLY A 298 -45.08 -5.44 28.79
CA GLY A 298 -43.78 -4.93 28.35
C GLY A 298 -42.59 -5.36 29.22
N VAL A 299 -42.77 -6.36 30.09
CA VAL A 299 -41.72 -6.90 30.97
C VAL A 299 -40.97 -8.02 30.24
N PRO A 300 -39.63 -8.04 30.25
CA PRO A 300 -38.85 -9.08 29.59
C PRO A 300 -39.04 -10.43 30.32
N VAL A 301 -39.56 -11.42 29.61
CA VAL A 301 -39.78 -12.78 30.14
C VAL A 301 -38.76 -13.78 29.61
N LYS A 302 -38.29 -13.60 28.37
CA LYS A 302 -37.28 -14.47 27.76
C LYS A 302 -36.25 -13.68 26.97
N MET A 303 -35.06 -14.24 26.85
CA MET A 303 -34.02 -13.76 25.93
C MET A 303 -33.62 -14.91 25.00
N ILE A 304 -33.85 -14.74 23.70
CA ILE A 304 -33.51 -15.75 22.69
C ILE A 304 -32.46 -15.22 21.75
N GLY A 305 -31.56 -16.09 21.29
CA GLY A 305 -30.49 -15.64 20.42
C GLY A 305 -29.63 -16.75 19.85
N VAL A 306 -28.65 -16.30 19.08
CA VAL A 306 -27.65 -17.14 18.44
C VAL A 306 -26.24 -16.70 18.85
N VAL A 307 -25.31 -17.65 18.81
CA VAL A 307 -23.87 -17.45 18.95
C VAL A 307 -23.17 -18.03 17.74
N ILE A 308 -22.16 -17.31 17.26
CA ILE A 308 -21.34 -17.71 16.12
C ILE A 308 -19.89 -17.66 16.57
N ASP A 309 -19.11 -18.69 16.28
CA ASP A 309 -17.66 -18.66 16.44
C ASP A 309 -17.04 -17.80 15.33
N ILE A 310 -16.51 -16.64 15.70
CA ILE A 310 -15.85 -15.70 14.77
C ILE A 310 -14.32 -15.68 14.98
N THR A 311 -13.78 -16.69 15.65
CA THR A 311 -12.34 -16.78 15.97
C THR A 311 -11.47 -16.68 14.73
N ASP A 312 -11.81 -17.41 13.67
CA ASP A 312 -11.01 -17.43 12.45
C ASP A 312 -11.12 -16.11 11.67
N SER A 313 -12.29 -15.45 11.70
CA SER A 313 -12.47 -14.11 11.14
C SER A 313 -11.59 -13.10 11.88
N LYS A 314 -11.64 -13.07 13.22
CA LYS A 314 -10.80 -12.16 14.02
C LYS A 314 -9.30 -12.41 13.83
N ARG A 315 -8.89 -13.66 13.69
CA ARG A 315 -7.49 -14.01 13.37
C ARG A 315 -7.08 -13.53 11.97
N LYS A 316 -7.97 -13.64 10.99
CA LYS A 316 -7.74 -13.12 9.62
C LYS A 316 -7.58 -11.60 9.64
N ASP A 317 -8.49 -10.89 10.30
CA ASP A 317 -8.46 -9.43 10.40
C ASP A 317 -7.19 -8.95 11.12
N ALA A 318 -6.81 -9.61 12.21
CA ALA A 318 -5.57 -9.32 12.93
C ALA A 318 -4.32 -9.49 12.04
N ARG A 319 -4.25 -10.57 11.25
CA ARG A 319 -3.11 -10.82 10.34
C ARG A 319 -3.04 -9.80 9.20
N ILE A 320 -4.18 -9.40 8.65
CA ILE A 320 -4.23 -8.33 7.64
C ILE A 320 -3.72 -7.02 8.25
N ALA A 321 -4.18 -6.67 9.46
CA ALA A 321 -3.70 -5.49 10.18
C ALA A 321 -2.18 -5.57 10.43
N SER A 322 -1.65 -6.73 10.84
CA SER A 322 -0.21 -6.94 11.01
C SER A 322 0.59 -6.73 9.73
N LEU A 323 0.10 -7.17 8.57
CA LEU A 323 0.76 -6.93 7.27
C LEU A 323 0.74 -5.45 6.86
N LEU A 324 -0.32 -4.71 7.21
CA LEU A 324 -0.37 -3.25 7.02
C LEU A 324 0.67 -2.55 7.91
N THR A 325 0.69 -2.88 9.20
CA THR A 325 1.68 -2.37 10.16
C THR A 325 3.11 -2.70 9.72
N LEU A 326 3.35 -3.89 9.17
CA LEU A 326 4.64 -4.26 8.60
C LEU A 326 5.04 -3.28 7.49
N GLY A 327 4.18 -3.03 6.51
CA GLY A 327 4.45 -2.11 5.41
C GLY A 327 4.83 -0.70 5.88
N ASP A 328 4.14 -0.18 6.89
CA ASP A 328 4.43 1.13 7.49
C ASP A 328 5.80 1.15 8.18
N ARG A 329 6.10 0.14 9.00
CA ARG A 329 7.36 0.06 9.74
C ARG A 329 8.57 -0.16 8.80
N LEU A 330 8.42 -0.99 7.77
CA LEU A 330 9.49 -1.25 6.78
C LEU A 330 9.84 -0.01 5.94
N ARG A 331 8.89 0.91 5.74
CA ARG A 331 9.19 2.21 5.10
C ARG A 331 10.16 3.06 5.90
N ALA A 332 10.11 2.98 7.23
CA ALA A 332 10.99 3.74 8.12
C ALA A 332 12.36 3.06 8.37
N GLY A 333 12.48 1.76 8.11
CA GLY A 333 13.72 1.01 8.32
C GLY A 333 14.82 1.42 7.35
N LYS A 334 16.04 1.64 7.89
CA LYS A 334 17.21 2.13 7.12
C LYS A 334 18.30 1.09 6.91
N THR A 335 18.32 0.04 7.74
CA THR A 335 19.34 -1.02 7.70
C THR A 335 18.69 -2.39 7.54
N VAL A 336 19.47 -3.37 7.07
CA VAL A 336 19.01 -4.77 7.01
C VAL A 336 18.62 -5.28 8.40
N GLU A 337 19.36 -4.88 9.44
CA GLU A 337 19.06 -5.16 10.84
C GLU A 337 17.66 -4.67 11.26
N ASP A 338 17.28 -3.44 10.87
CA ASP A 338 15.94 -2.90 11.14
C ASP A 338 14.86 -3.76 10.48
N ILE A 339 15.06 -4.14 9.21
CA ILE A 339 14.11 -4.96 8.46
C ILE A 339 13.99 -6.35 9.12
N SER A 340 15.11 -6.98 9.46
CA SER A 340 15.17 -8.27 10.15
C SER A 340 14.43 -8.22 11.48
N ARG A 341 14.62 -7.16 12.28
CA ARG A 341 13.94 -6.98 13.56
C ARG A 341 12.44 -6.81 13.41
N ILE A 342 12.01 -5.88 12.56
CA ILE A 342 10.58 -5.58 12.33
C ILE A 342 9.85 -6.83 11.82
N THR A 343 10.43 -7.53 10.85
CA THR A 343 9.81 -8.73 10.25
C THR A 343 9.72 -9.87 11.25
N SER A 344 10.76 -10.09 12.06
CA SER A 344 10.78 -11.10 13.11
C SER A 344 9.70 -10.86 14.17
N GLU A 345 9.54 -9.63 14.64
CA GLU A 345 8.48 -9.24 15.59
C GLU A 345 7.09 -9.50 15.01
N ILE A 346 6.82 -8.99 13.80
CA ILE A 346 5.50 -9.15 13.17
C ILE A 346 5.18 -10.61 12.88
N LEU A 347 6.18 -11.39 12.44
CA LEU A 347 6.02 -12.82 12.21
C LEU A 347 5.73 -13.57 13.51
N ALA A 348 6.47 -13.26 14.57
CA ALA A 348 6.27 -13.87 15.89
C ALA A 348 4.87 -13.62 16.42
N ASP A 349 4.41 -12.36 16.39
CA ASP A 349 3.10 -11.97 16.89
C ASP A 349 1.97 -12.56 16.03
N GLY A 350 2.10 -12.49 14.70
CA GLY A 350 1.07 -12.96 13.77
C GLY A 350 0.89 -14.49 13.74
N LEU A 351 1.96 -15.24 14.05
CA LEU A 351 1.91 -16.70 14.18
C LEU A 351 1.75 -17.16 15.63
N GLY A 352 2.05 -16.33 16.62
CA GLY A 352 2.06 -16.72 18.03
C GLY A 352 3.07 -17.85 18.30
N VAL A 353 4.30 -17.68 17.82
CA VAL A 353 5.40 -18.64 17.98
C VAL A 353 6.37 -18.19 19.07
N LYS A 354 7.25 -19.08 19.52
CA LYS A 354 8.23 -18.75 20.57
C LYS A 354 9.47 -18.04 20.05
N ARG A 355 9.78 -18.21 18.77
CA ARG A 355 10.95 -17.61 18.15
C ARG A 355 10.69 -17.39 16.66
N ALA A 356 11.06 -16.22 16.17
CA ALA A 356 10.99 -15.88 14.76
C ALA A 356 12.23 -15.06 14.38
N GLY A 357 12.69 -15.19 13.15
CA GLY A 357 13.93 -14.56 12.73
C GLY A 357 14.07 -14.50 11.23
N TYR A 358 15.03 -13.70 10.79
CA TYR A 358 15.58 -13.73 9.46
C TYR A 358 17.03 -14.18 9.54
N LEU A 359 17.45 -15.03 8.62
CA LEU A 359 18.84 -15.43 8.48
C LEU A 359 19.31 -15.24 7.05
N THR A 360 20.56 -14.83 6.88
CA THR A 360 21.23 -14.77 5.59
C THR A 360 21.93 -16.08 5.30
N VAL A 361 21.94 -16.45 4.02
CA VAL A 361 22.58 -17.67 3.52
C VAL A 361 23.75 -17.28 2.65
N ASN A 362 24.93 -17.84 2.92
CA ASN A 362 26.07 -17.76 2.03
C ASN A 362 26.58 -19.16 1.72
N SER A 363 26.17 -19.67 0.55
CA SER A 363 26.54 -21.01 0.10
C SER A 363 28.03 -21.14 -0.23
N ALA A 364 28.70 -20.05 -0.64
CA ALA A 364 30.13 -20.08 -0.96
C ALA A 364 31.00 -20.29 0.28
N THR A 365 30.58 -19.76 1.43
CA THR A 365 31.28 -19.90 2.72
C THR A 365 30.65 -20.96 3.63
N ASN A 366 29.67 -21.72 3.15
CA ASN A 366 28.93 -22.73 3.92
C ASN A 366 28.36 -22.18 5.25
N SER A 367 27.90 -20.92 5.25
CA SER A 367 27.53 -20.21 6.47
C SER A 367 26.11 -19.68 6.44
N LEU A 368 25.42 -19.82 7.56
CA LEU A 368 24.15 -19.18 7.87
C LEU A 368 24.41 -18.14 8.96
N PHE A 369 23.80 -16.96 8.85
CA PHE A 369 23.95 -15.93 9.87
C PHE A 369 22.59 -15.38 10.30
N VAL A 370 22.30 -15.50 11.59
CA VAL A 370 21.11 -14.94 12.23
C VAL A 370 21.53 -13.64 12.90
N GLU A 371 21.21 -12.50 12.28
CA GLU A 371 21.53 -11.18 12.84
C GLU A 371 20.65 -10.87 14.04
N PHE A 372 19.35 -11.15 13.92
CA PHE A 372 18.36 -10.95 14.96
C PHE A 372 17.30 -12.05 14.91
N ASN A 373 16.83 -12.45 16.10
CA ASN A 373 15.65 -13.28 16.24
C ASN A 373 14.83 -12.81 17.45
N TRP A 374 13.54 -12.64 17.23
CA TRP A 374 12.58 -12.37 18.30
C TRP A 374 12.44 -13.60 19.20
N LEU A 375 12.24 -13.38 20.50
CA LEU A 375 12.18 -14.42 21.53
C LEU A 375 11.00 -14.19 22.49
N ALA A 376 10.18 -15.22 22.67
CA ALA A 376 9.24 -15.27 23.77
C ALA A 376 9.99 -15.48 25.10
N PRO A 377 9.46 -15.00 26.24
CA PRO A 377 10.10 -15.18 27.55
C PRO A 377 10.50 -16.64 27.83
N GLY A 378 11.75 -16.85 28.25
CA GLY A 378 12.30 -18.18 28.53
C GLY A 378 12.74 -18.99 27.30
N THR A 379 12.89 -18.36 26.14
CA THR A 379 13.42 -18.99 24.91
C THR A 379 14.86 -18.56 24.67
N GLU A 380 15.74 -19.51 24.36
CA GLU A 380 17.15 -19.23 24.06
C GLU A 380 17.35 -18.63 22.66
N THR A 381 18.32 -17.73 22.57
CA THR A 381 18.74 -17.11 21.31
C THR A 381 19.47 -18.08 20.40
N ILE A 382 19.33 -17.89 19.09
CA ILE A 382 20.15 -18.53 18.06
C ILE A 382 20.83 -17.48 17.18
N ALA A 383 20.93 -16.24 17.65
CA ALA A 383 21.68 -15.21 16.95
C ALA A 383 23.16 -15.62 16.80
N GLY A 384 23.77 -15.29 15.66
CA GLY A 384 25.14 -15.63 15.34
C GLY A 384 25.29 -16.57 14.14
N HIS A 385 26.50 -17.12 14.00
CA HIS A 385 26.88 -17.97 12.87
C HIS A 385 26.50 -19.43 13.11
N HIS A 386 25.95 -20.06 12.08
CA HIS A 386 25.66 -21.49 12.02
C HIS A 386 26.24 -22.08 10.74
N THR A 387 26.49 -23.38 10.75
CA THR A 387 27.02 -24.10 9.58
C THR A 387 25.86 -24.54 8.70
N LEU A 388 25.90 -24.23 7.41
CA LEU A 388 24.86 -24.65 6.46
C LEU A 388 24.78 -26.19 6.37
N SER A 389 25.93 -26.87 6.50
CA SER A 389 26.02 -28.34 6.52
C SER A 389 25.29 -29.02 7.68
N ASP A 390 24.94 -28.30 8.75
CA ASP A 390 24.15 -28.86 9.86
C ASP A 390 22.65 -28.95 9.53
N PHE A 391 22.24 -28.39 8.36
CA PHE A 391 20.84 -28.27 7.90
C PHE A 391 20.65 -28.63 6.42
N GLN A 392 21.46 -29.56 5.88
CA GLN A 392 21.46 -29.83 4.43
C GLN A 392 20.11 -30.27 3.89
N ALA A 393 19.35 -31.10 4.63
CA ALA A 393 18.07 -31.59 4.14
C ALA A 393 17.03 -30.45 3.99
N THR A 394 17.07 -29.49 4.91
CA THR A 394 16.29 -28.26 4.87
C THR A 394 16.73 -27.38 3.70
N ILE A 395 18.03 -27.12 3.58
CA ILE A 395 18.58 -26.18 2.60
C ILE A 395 18.30 -26.65 1.16
N ARG A 396 18.50 -27.93 0.87
CA ARG A 396 18.21 -28.51 -0.46
C ARG A 396 16.79 -28.25 -0.95
N ARG A 397 15.81 -28.19 -0.04
CA ARG A 397 14.41 -27.91 -0.41
C ARG A 397 14.13 -26.42 -0.53
N LEU A 398 14.73 -25.61 0.33
CA LEU A 398 14.61 -24.15 0.28
C LEU A 398 15.25 -23.56 -0.98
N GLU A 399 16.33 -24.17 -1.49
CA GLU A 399 16.97 -23.79 -2.76
C GLU A 399 16.06 -23.95 -3.98
N ILE A 400 15.07 -24.85 -3.92
CA ILE A 400 14.07 -25.05 -4.98
C ILE A 400 12.92 -24.02 -4.87
N GLY A 401 12.91 -23.20 -3.80
CA GLY A 401 11.91 -22.16 -3.56
C GLY A 401 10.70 -22.60 -2.72
N ASP A 402 10.71 -23.83 -2.21
CA ASP A 402 9.58 -24.36 -1.44
C ASP A 402 9.50 -23.74 -0.04
N THR A 403 8.31 -23.25 0.34
CA THR A 403 8.04 -22.92 1.75
C THR A 403 7.87 -24.20 2.55
N LEU A 404 8.68 -24.36 3.60
CA LEU A 404 8.66 -25.55 4.45
C LEU A 404 7.84 -25.29 5.70
N ALA A 405 6.85 -26.14 5.96
CA ALA A 405 6.09 -26.15 7.20
C ALA A 405 6.16 -27.54 7.82
N VAL A 406 6.87 -27.66 8.93
CA VAL A 406 7.09 -28.93 9.64
C VAL A 406 6.30 -28.91 10.94
N PRO A 407 5.21 -29.70 11.05
CA PRO A 407 4.39 -29.74 12.26
C PRO A 407 5.07 -30.39 13.45
N ASN A 408 5.97 -31.34 13.18
CA ASN A 408 6.76 -32.03 14.18
C ASN A 408 8.02 -32.58 13.52
N ILE A 409 9.20 -32.12 13.94
CA ILE A 409 10.48 -32.56 13.33
C ILE A 409 10.69 -34.07 13.44
N ASN A 410 10.20 -34.70 14.51
CA ASN A 410 10.33 -36.15 14.70
C ASN A 410 9.42 -37.00 13.80
N ALA A 411 8.44 -36.37 13.14
CA ALA A 411 7.53 -37.07 12.23
C ALA A 411 7.92 -36.87 10.75
N ALA A 412 8.91 -36.03 10.47
CA ALA A 412 9.33 -35.69 9.13
C ALA A 412 10.54 -36.54 8.72
N SER A 413 10.31 -37.71 8.13
CA SER A 413 11.38 -38.66 7.74
C SER A 413 12.44 -38.11 6.78
N TRP A 414 12.12 -37.06 6.04
CA TRP A 414 13.08 -36.39 5.16
C TRP A 414 14.04 -35.44 5.90
N LEU A 415 13.79 -35.19 7.20
CA LEU A 415 14.55 -34.26 8.04
C LEU A 415 15.54 -34.99 8.96
N ASP A 416 15.70 -36.31 8.84
CA ASP A 416 16.48 -37.13 9.78
C ASP A 416 17.90 -36.59 9.98
N GLU A 417 18.57 -36.11 8.92
CA GLU A 417 19.91 -35.51 8.96
C GLU A 417 19.98 -34.20 9.77
N ASP A 418 18.91 -33.41 9.78
CA ASP A 418 18.89 -32.09 10.42
C ASP A 418 18.21 -32.10 11.81
N THR A 419 17.52 -33.20 12.15
CA THR A 419 16.66 -33.29 13.34
C THR A 419 17.43 -33.08 14.63
N GLY A 420 18.66 -33.58 14.73
CA GLY A 420 19.55 -33.37 15.88
C GLY A 420 19.85 -31.88 16.12
N SER A 421 20.20 -31.15 15.06
CA SER A 421 20.49 -29.72 15.10
C SER A 421 19.26 -28.91 15.56
N TYR A 422 18.08 -29.21 15.01
CA TYR A 422 16.83 -28.56 15.44
C TYR A 422 16.49 -28.87 16.90
N ALA A 423 16.63 -30.12 17.34
CA ALA A 423 16.34 -30.53 18.71
C ALA A 423 17.29 -29.85 19.71
N ALA A 424 18.58 -29.74 19.39
CA ALA A 424 19.56 -29.03 20.22
C ALA A 424 19.21 -27.55 20.42
N MET A 425 18.58 -26.92 19.43
CA MET A 425 18.08 -25.55 19.51
C MET A 425 16.68 -25.41 20.14
N GLY A 426 16.13 -26.50 20.70
CA GLY A 426 14.78 -26.53 21.30
C GLY A 426 13.65 -26.38 20.29
N VAL A 427 13.88 -26.65 19.01
CA VAL A 427 12.87 -26.57 17.95
C VAL A 427 12.12 -27.89 17.88
N ARG A 428 10.78 -27.81 17.80
CA ARG A 428 9.93 -28.98 17.59
C ARG A 428 8.98 -28.88 16.42
N SER A 429 8.61 -27.67 16.04
CA SER A 429 7.93 -27.37 14.79
C SER A 429 8.49 -26.09 14.20
N PHE A 430 8.41 -25.94 12.88
CA PHE A 430 8.87 -24.72 12.23
C PHE A 430 8.12 -24.39 10.94
N VAL A 431 8.18 -23.12 10.56
CA VAL A 431 7.95 -22.63 9.20
C VAL A 431 9.23 -21.96 8.70
N LYS A 432 9.61 -22.22 7.46
CA LYS A 432 10.74 -21.58 6.77
C LYS A 432 10.28 -21.13 5.39
N VAL A 433 10.39 -19.84 5.14
CA VAL A 433 10.08 -19.22 3.85
C VAL A 433 11.41 -18.83 3.19
N PRO A 434 11.76 -19.41 2.03
CA PRO A 434 12.98 -19.08 1.32
C PRO A 434 12.86 -17.71 0.67
N ILE A 435 13.96 -16.97 0.66
CA ILE A 435 14.12 -15.72 -0.07
C ILE A 435 15.18 -15.97 -1.13
N VAL A 436 14.74 -15.98 -2.39
CA VAL A 436 15.55 -16.35 -3.56
C VAL A 436 15.75 -15.11 -4.42
N ASP A 437 17.01 -14.75 -4.67
CA ASP A 437 17.40 -13.71 -5.62
C ASP A 437 18.14 -14.32 -6.81
N ARG A 438 17.68 -14.03 -8.03
CA ARG A 438 18.22 -14.59 -9.30
C ARG A 438 18.46 -16.10 -9.28
N GLY A 439 17.59 -16.85 -8.60
CA GLY A 439 17.68 -18.32 -8.49
C GLY A 439 18.63 -18.82 -7.40
N ALA A 440 19.26 -17.94 -6.62
CA ALA A 440 20.08 -18.29 -5.47
C ALA A 440 19.33 -18.01 -4.15
N LEU A 441 19.39 -18.95 -3.21
CA LEU A 441 18.87 -18.76 -1.86
C LEU A 441 19.78 -17.79 -1.10
N VAL A 442 19.27 -16.59 -0.81
CA VAL A 442 20.04 -15.51 -0.15
C VAL A 442 19.61 -15.28 1.30
N GLY A 443 18.39 -15.71 1.65
CA GLY A 443 17.88 -15.58 3.00
C GLY A 443 16.76 -16.55 3.31
N ILE A 444 16.47 -16.73 4.60
CA ILE A 444 15.39 -17.56 5.10
C ILE A 444 14.67 -16.79 6.21
N LEU A 445 13.39 -16.53 6.03
CA LEU A 445 12.52 -16.11 7.12
C LEU A 445 12.04 -17.37 7.85
N PHE A 446 12.19 -17.42 9.18
CA PHE A 446 11.85 -18.61 9.95
C PHE A 446 10.99 -18.30 11.18
N ALA A 447 10.18 -19.27 11.55
CA ALA A 447 9.39 -19.30 12.78
C ALA A 447 9.55 -20.67 13.44
N HIS A 448 9.88 -20.70 14.72
CA HIS A 448 10.16 -21.90 15.52
C HIS A 448 9.23 -21.98 16.74
N ASP A 449 8.78 -23.19 17.07
CA ASP A 449 8.09 -23.47 18.32
C ASP A 449 8.68 -24.72 19.00
N ALA A 450 8.62 -24.75 20.34
CA ALA A 450 9.14 -25.84 21.16
C ALA A 450 8.15 -27.01 21.28
N LYS A 451 6.96 -26.89 20.69
CA LYS A 451 5.91 -27.92 20.69
C LYS A 451 5.52 -28.29 19.26
N PRO A 452 5.00 -29.51 19.04
CA PRO A 452 4.33 -29.84 17.80
C PRO A 452 3.18 -28.88 17.53
N ARG A 453 3.03 -28.47 16.27
CA ARG A 453 2.05 -27.46 15.88
C ARG A 453 1.50 -27.75 14.49
N PHE A 454 0.18 -27.66 14.32
CA PHE A 454 -0.42 -27.66 12.99
C PHE A 454 -0.30 -26.26 12.37
N TRP A 455 0.17 -26.20 11.12
CA TRP A 455 0.29 -24.96 10.35
C TRP A 455 -0.84 -24.88 9.33
N SER A 456 -1.73 -23.91 9.51
CA SER A 456 -2.83 -23.66 8.57
C SER A 456 -2.33 -22.97 7.31
N LYS A 457 -3.04 -23.15 6.18
CA LYS A 457 -2.75 -22.41 4.93
C LYS A 457 -2.68 -20.90 5.15
N LEU A 458 -3.60 -20.35 5.95
CA LEU A 458 -3.63 -18.92 6.29
C LEU A 458 -2.38 -18.44 7.05
N GLU A 459 -1.77 -19.30 7.88
CA GLU A 459 -0.50 -18.99 8.56
C GLU A 459 0.69 -19.00 7.58
N LEU A 460 0.68 -19.93 6.61
CA LEU A 460 1.71 -19.99 5.58
C LEU A 460 1.62 -18.81 4.62
N ASP A 461 0.41 -18.45 4.19
CA ASP A 461 0.16 -17.27 3.35
C ASP A 461 0.60 -15.98 4.07
N PHE A 462 0.35 -15.89 5.37
CA PHE A 462 0.83 -14.77 6.19
C PHE A 462 2.37 -14.74 6.27
N ALA A 463 3.02 -15.87 6.58
CA ALA A 463 4.48 -15.94 6.66
C ALA A 463 5.14 -15.58 5.31
N TRP A 464 4.57 -16.04 4.21
CA TRP A 464 5.01 -15.68 2.86
C TRP A 464 4.84 -14.19 2.58
N GLY A 465 3.69 -13.60 2.94
CA GLY A 465 3.44 -12.17 2.80
C GLY A 465 4.38 -11.28 3.62
N VAL A 466 4.88 -11.77 4.77
CA VAL A 466 5.94 -11.11 5.55
C VAL A 466 7.28 -11.23 4.83
N ALA A 467 7.64 -12.42 4.36
CA ALA A 467 8.91 -12.67 3.67
C ALA A 467 9.06 -11.87 2.38
N ASP A 468 8.02 -11.80 1.55
CA ASP A 468 8.01 -11.05 0.30
C ASP A 468 8.26 -9.55 0.54
N ARG A 469 7.63 -8.96 1.56
CA ARG A 469 7.85 -7.57 1.97
C ARG A 469 9.24 -7.35 2.56
N ALA A 470 9.74 -8.30 3.35
CA ALA A 470 11.10 -8.28 3.88
C ALA A 470 12.12 -8.25 2.74
N TYR A 471 11.94 -9.12 1.75
CA TYR A 471 12.80 -9.20 0.56
C TYR A 471 12.80 -7.89 -0.21
N ALA A 472 11.62 -7.34 -0.53
CA ALA A 472 11.51 -6.07 -1.24
C ALA A 472 12.22 -4.92 -0.50
N ALA A 473 12.11 -4.87 0.84
CA ALA A 473 12.76 -3.85 1.65
C ALA A 473 14.28 -4.03 1.73
N ILE A 474 14.78 -5.26 1.87
CA ILE A 474 16.22 -5.57 1.87
C ILE A 474 16.82 -5.27 0.50
N ALA A 475 16.16 -5.67 -0.60
CA ALA A 475 16.61 -5.40 -1.96
C ALA A 475 16.76 -3.89 -2.23
N ARG A 476 15.80 -3.08 -1.75
CA ARG A 476 15.89 -1.62 -1.81
C ARG A 476 17.14 -1.09 -1.09
N ILE A 477 17.35 -1.50 0.17
CA ILE A 477 18.50 -1.03 0.97
C ILE A 477 19.83 -1.43 0.31
N ASN A 478 19.92 -2.65 -0.22
CA ASN A 478 21.12 -3.12 -0.91
C ASN A 478 21.37 -2.33 -2.20
N ALA A 479 20.35 -2.06 -3.01
CA ALA A 479 20.47 -1.27 -4.23
C ALA A 479 20.94 0.18 -3.93
N GLU A 480 20.38 0.80 -2.88
CA GLU A 480 20.80 2.14 -2.44
C GLU A 480 22.27 2.15 -1.98
N SER A 481 22.70 1.12 -1.25
CA SER A 481 24.10 0.96 -0.80
C SER A 481 25.06 0.76 -1.98
N GLU A 482 24.71 -0.12 -2.93
CA GLU A 482 25.51 -0.39 -4.12
C GLU A 482 25.67 0.88 -4.97
N GLN A 483 24.59 1.61 -5.22
CA GLN A 483 24.64 2.88 -5.94
C GLN A 483 25.53 3.92 -5.24
N ARG A 484 25.50 3.96 -3.90
CA ARG A 484 26.35 4.86 -3.12
C ARG A 484 27.83 4.52 -3.27
N ILE A 485 28.19 3.24 -3.22
CA ILE A 485 29.57 2.78 -3.40
C ILE A 485 30.07 3.08 -4.82
N LEU A 486 29.25 2.81 -5.85
CA LEU A 486 29.58 3.10 -7.25
C LEU A 486 29.84 4.59 -7.47
N ASN A 487 28.99 5.48 -6.93
CA ASN A 487 29.19 6.92 -7.04
C ASN A 487 30.48 7.40 -6.35
N GLN A 488 30.84 6.82 -5.21
CA GLN A 488 32.10 7.12 -4.52
C GLN A 488 33.32 6.70 -5.35
N GLU A 489 33.28 5.50 -5.95
CA GLU A 489 34.38 4.99 -6.78
C GLU A 489 34.52 5.79 -8.09
N LEU A 490 33.40 6.15 -8.73
CA LEU A 490 33.41 7.04 -9.91
C LEU A 490 34.04 8.39 -9.58
N SER A 491 33.63 9.01 -8.47
CA SER A 491 34.21 10.28 -8.00
C SER A 491 35.72 10.16 -7.79
N HIS A 492 36.16 9.09 -7.15
CA HIS A 492 37.57 8.83 -6.91
C HIS A 492 38.36 8.66 -8.22
N ARG A 493 37.84 7.90 -9.18
CA ARG A 493 38.47 7.69 -10.50
C ARG A 493 38.56 8.96 -11.34
N LEU A 494 37.52 9.78 -11.31
CA LEU A 494 37.51 11.05 -12.02
C LEU A 494 38.54 12.01 -11.42
N LYS A 495 38.65 12.07 -10.09
CA LYS A 495 39.70 12.83 -9.41
C LYS A 495 41.11 12.36 -9.80
N ASN A 496 41.33 11.05 -9.92
CA ASN A 496 42.61 10.49 -10.37
C ASN A 496 42.91 10.89 -11.81
N THR A 497 41.92 10.80 -12.71
CA THR A 497 42.07 11.17 -14.11
C THR A 497 42.38 12.66 -14.26
N LEU A 498 41.67 13.53 -13.54
CA LEU A 498 41.92 14.97 -13.55
C LEU A 498 43.30 15.32 -12.97
N SER A 499 43.73 14.62 -11.91
CA SER A 499 45.09 14.78 -11.36
C SER A 499 46.17 14.42 -12.40
N ILE A 500 45.95 13.37 -13.20
CA ILE A 500 46.87 13.00 -14.29
C ILE A 500 46.88 14.09 -15.37
N VAL A 501 45.72 14.60 -15.80
CA VAL A 501 45.63 15.70 -16.76
C VAL A 501 46.35 16.95 -16.25
N GLN A 502 46.19 17.28 -14.97
CA GLN A 502 46.90 18.40 -14.33
C GLN A 502 48.41 18.17 -14.32
N ALA A 503 48.89 16.97 -14.00
CA ALA A 503 50.31 16.64 -13.99
C ALA A 503 50.93 16.71 -15.40
N ILE A 504 50.24 16.18 -16.41
CA ILE A 504 50.66 16.26 -17.82
C ILE A 504 50.73 17.74 -18.24
N ALA A 505 49.65 18.51 -17.99
CA ALA A 505 49.61 19.92 -18.32
C ALA A 505 50.74 20.71 -17.64
N ALA A 506 50.96 20.50 -16.34
CA ALA A 506 52.02 21.16 -15.59
C ALA A 506 53.42 20.83 -16.14
N GLN A 507 53.65 19.57 -16.52
CA GLN A 507 54.93 19.13 -17.09
C GLN A 507 55.15 19.68 -18.51
N THR A 508 54.14 19.63 -19.37
CA THR A 508 54.21 20.13 -20.75
C THR A 508 54.36 21.64 -20.81
N LEU A 509 53.70 22.37 -19.91
CA LEU A 509 53.67 23.84 -19.91
C LEU A 509 54.79 24.47 -19.07
N ARG A 510 55.65 23.66 -18.41
CA ARG A 510 56.67 24.13 -17.47
C ARG A 510 57.65 25.15 -18.04
N ASN A 511 58.01 25.01 -19.31
CA ASN A 511 59.00 25.85 -19.99
C ASN A 511 58.38 26.90 -20.92
N VAL A 512 57.06 27.07 -20.89
CA VAL A 512 56.36 28.09 -21.68
C VAL A 512 56.66 29.47 -21.09
N THR A 513 57.01 30.42 -21.94
CA THR A 513 57.38 31.80 -21.56
C THR A 513 56.18 32.59 -21.01
N GLU A 514 54.97 32.32 -21.50
CA GLU A 514 53.72 32.92 -21.03
C GLU A 514 53.20 32.30 -19.72
N LYS A 515 53.93 32.50 -18.62
CA LYS A 515 53.59 31.92 -17.30
C LYS A 515 52.18 32.27 -16.81
N GLU A 516 51.66 33.45 -17.14
CA GLU A 516 50.30 33.86 -16.78
C GLU A 516 49.22 33.02 -17.46
N ALA A 517 49.42 32.66 -18.73
CA ALA A 517 48.48 31.83 -19.47
C ALA A 517 48.44 30.39 -18.92
N VAL A 518 49.60 29.87 -18.51
CA VAL A 518 49.73 28.56 -17.86
C VAL A 518 49.06 28.55 -16.49
N ALA A 519 49.26 29.59 -15.68
CA ALA A 519 48.60 29.72 -14.39
C ALA A 519 47.07 29.80 -14.54
N ALA A 520 46.57 30.56 -15.53
CA ALA A 520 45.14 30.64 -15.83
C ALA A 520 44.56 29.29 -16.31
N PHE A 521 45.30 28.53 -17.12
CA PHE A 521 44.88 27.20 -17.55
C PHE A 521 44.78 26.21 -16.38
N ASN A 522 45.78 26.17 -15.51
CA ASN A 522 45.80 25.28 -14.34
C ASN A 522 44.69 25.65 -13.33
N GLY A 523 44.45 26.94 -13.10
CA GLY A 523 43.35 27.41 -12.25
C GLY A 523 41.99 26.92 -12.74
N ARG A 524 41.73 27.01 -14.05
CA ARG A 524 40.49 26.50 -14.68
C ARG A 524 40.34 24.99 -14.54
N LEU A 525 41.42 24.24 -14.72
CA LEU A 525 41.42 22.78 -14.57
C LEU A 525 41.11 22.37 -13.12
N GLN A 526 41.59 23.14 -12.15
CA GLN A 526 41.26 22.94 -10.74
C GLN A 526 39.80 23.31 -10.43
N ALA A 527 39.28 24.41 -10.99
CA ALA A 527 37.87 24.80 -10.84
C ALA A 527 36.92 23.74 -11.43
N LEU A 528 37.26 23.18 -12.59
CA LEU A 528 36.52 22.08 -13.22
C LEU A 528 36.46 20.84 -12.32
N SER A 529 37.60 20.48 -11.70
CA SER A 529 37.69 19.34 -10.76
C SER A 529 36.85 19.54 -9.52
N SER A 530 36.88 20.73 -8.92
CA SER A 530 36.07 21.07 -7.74
C SER A 530 34.58 21.04 -8.03
N ALA A 531 34.15 21.54 -9.19
CA ALA A 531 32.74 21.52 -9.61
C ALA A 531 32.21 20.09 -9.77
N HIS A 532 33.01 19.20 -10.37
CA HIS A 532 32.61 17.82 -10.63
C HIS A 532 32.45 17.00 -9.33
N ASN A 533 33.29 17.25 -8.32
CA ASN A 533 33.17 16.60 -7.02
C ASN A 533 31.87 16.95 -6.30
N VAL A 534 31.38 18.19 -6.44
CA VAL A 534 30.09 18.61 -5.84
C VAL A 534 28.92 17.88 -6.48
N LEU A 535 28.96 17.71 -7.79
CA LEU A 535 27.90 17.08 -8.57
C LEU A 535 27.80 15.56 -8.37
N LEU A 536 28.89 14.89 -7.98
CA LEU A 536 28.91 13.43 -7.79
C LEU A 536 28.76 12.97 -6.33
N GLN A 537 29.09 13.82 -5.34
CA GLN A 537 28.97 13.48 -3.92
C GLN A 537 27.52 13.52 -3.40
N GLN A 538 26.65 14.29 -4.05
CA GLN A 538 25.21 14.27 -3.79
C GLN A 538 24.57 13.35 -4.83
N SER A 539 23.88 12.31 -4.36
CA SER A 539 23.26 11.22 -5.11
C SER A 539 22.31 11.70 -6.21
N TRP A 540 22.81 12.17 -7.36
CA TRP A 540 22.02 12.78 -8.45
C TRP A 540 20.97 13.82 -7.99
N SER A 541 21.07 14.27 -6.74
CA SER A 541 20.22 15.29 -6.15
C SER A 541 20.90 16.60 -6.46
N THR A 542 20.19 17.44 -7.20
CA THR A 542 20.61 18.77 -7.65
C THR A 542 21.42 19.50 -6.58
N ALA A 543 22.68 19.83 -6.88
CA ALA A 543 23.51 20.63 -6.00
C ALA A 543 22.85 21.98 -5.75
N ARG A 544 22.98 22.55 -4.55
CA ARG A 544 22.37 23.86 -4.26
C ARG A 544 23.25 24.98 -4.78
N LEU A 545 22.64 25.98 -5.41
CA LEU A 545 23.32 27.16 -5.99
C LEU A 545 24.29 27.82 -4.99
N ARG A 546 23.83 28.00 -3.74
CA ARG A 546 24.63 28.57 -2.65
C ARG A 546 25.90 27.75 -2.36
N GLU A 547 25.80 26.42 -2.31
CA GLU A 547 26.93 25.54 -2.02
C GLU A 547 28.00 25.59 -3.11
N VAL A 548 27.57 25.65 -4.38
CA VAL A 548 28.46 25.78 -5.54
C VAL A 548 29.19 27.12 -5.50
N ILE A 549 28.48 28.23 -5.29
CA ILE A 549 29.09 29.57 -5.19
C ILE A 549 30.11 29.60 -4.06
N GLY A 550 29.74 29.14 -2.86
CA GLY A 550 30.61 29.16 -1.69
C GLY A 550 31.92 28.40 -1.92
N ARG A 551 31.87 27.19 -2.46
CA ARG A 551 33.08 26.38 -2.72
C ARG A 551 34.01 27.01 -3.76
N VAL A 552 33.46 27.58 -4.84
CA VAL A 552 34.28 28.21 -5.89
C VAL A 552 34.91 29.50 -5.36
N MET A 553 34.15 30.31 -4.63
CA MET A 553 34.63 31.60 -4.13
C MET A 553 35.63 31.49 -2.98
N HIS A 554 35.55 30.42 -2.17
CA HIS A 554 36.53 30.16 -1.10
C HIS A 554 37.97 30.04 -1.65
N LEU A 555 38.15 29.60 -2.90
CA LEU A 555 39.47 29.52 -3.55
C LEU A 555 40.05 30.90 -3.95
N HIS A 556 39.23 31.95 -3.97
CA HIS A 556 39.59 33.27 -4.48
C HIS A 556 39.65 34.34 -3.39
N ALA A 557 38.85 34.21 -2.33
CA ALA A 557 38.75 35.20 -1.27
C ALA A 557 38.55 34.52 0.09
N GLY A 558 39.14 35.13 1.14
CA GLY A 558 38.94 34.73 2.53
C GLY A 558 37.58 35.18 3.08
N ASP A 559 37.24 34.67 4.27
CA ASP A 559 35.97 34.95 4.93
C ASP A 559 35.72 36.45 5.11
N GLY A 560 34.52 36.92 4.74
CA GLY A 560 34.09 38.32 4.88
C GLY A 560 34.26 39.21 3.63
N LYS A 561 35.08 38.82 2.65
CA LYS A 561 35.21 39.55 1.37
C LYS A 561 34.15 39.18 0.31
N VAL A 562 33.35 38.15 0.57
CA VAL A 562 32.27 37.70 -0.33
C VAL A 562 30.96 37.62 0.45
N ILE A 563 29.94 38.36 0.00
CA ILE A 563 28.57 38.32 0.54
C ILE A 563 27.70 37.53 -0.43
N MET A 564 26.86 36.61 0.08
CA MET A 564 26.00 35.75 -0.74
C MET A 564 24.54 35.78 -0.27
N SER A 565 23.62 36.17 -1.15
CA SER A 565 22.21 36.39 -0.83
C SER A 565 21.28 35.79 -1.89
N GLY A 566 20.22 35.10 -1.48
CA GLY A 566 19.23 34.56 -2.42
C GLY A 566 18.56 33.27 -1.94
N PRO A 567 17.46 32.85 -2.61
CA PRO A 567 16.68 31.67 -2.25
C PRO A 567 17.45 30.36 -2.51
N GLU A 568 16.98 29.26 -1.94
CA GLU A 568 17.50 27.93 -2.27
C GLU A 568 17.09 27.55 -3.69
N VAL A 569 18.08 27.34 -4.57
CA VAL A 569 17.87 26.96 -5.97
C VAL A 569 18.66 25.69 -6.28
N PRO A 570 18.00 24.61 -6.72
CA PRO A 570 18.67 23.41 -7.20
C PRO A 570 19.36 23.65 -8.56
N LEU A 571 20.54 23.09 -8.74
CA LEU A 571 21.32 23.13 -9.97
C LEU A 571 21.47 21.74 -10.59
N GLY A 572 21.20 21.67 -11.89
CA GLY A 572 21.56 20.56 -12.74
C GLY A 572 23.06 20.51 -13.05
N PRO A 573 23.61 19.36 -13.48
CA PRO A 573 25.05 19.18 -13.70
C PRO A 573 25.67 20.18 -14.69
N LYS A 574 24.98 20.43 -15.81
CA LYS A 574 25.44 21.35 -16.86
C LYS A 574 25.51 22.80 -16.36
N ALA A 575 24.46 23.24 -15.67
CA ALA A 575 24.39 24.58 -15.10
C ALA A 575 25.43 24.76 -13.98
N GLY A 576 25.60 23.77 -13.10
CA GLY A 576 26.61 23.78 -12.05
C GLY A 576 28.04 23.90 -12.59
N LEU A 577 28.35 23.20 -13.69
CA LEU A 577 29.66 23.31 -14.35
C LEU A 577 29.90 24.70 -14.96
N SER A 578 28.92 25.17 -15.73
CA SER A 578 28.96 26.49 -16.38
C SER A 578 29.12 27.61 -15.36
N LEU A 579 28.37 27.54 -14.26
CA LEU A 579 28.42 28.50 -13.17
C LEU A 579 29.78 28.46 -12.45
N SER A 580 30.32 27.28 -12.20
CA SER A 580 31.61 27.15 -11.51
C SER A 580 32.75 27.79 -12.31
N LEU A 581 32.77 27.58 -13.63
CA LEU A 581 33.74 28.23 -14.52
C LEU A 581 33.51 29.75 -14.58
N LEU A 582 32.26 30.19 -14.69
CA LEU A 582 31.90 31.61 -14.70
C LEU A 582 32.40 32.34 -13.45
N LEU A 583 32.12 31.79 -12.27
CA LEU A 583 32.53 32.36 -10.99
C LEU A 583 34.04 32.33 -10.78
N HIS A 584 34.72 31.29 -11.24
CA HIS A 584 36.19 31.24 -11.21
C HIS A 584 36.81 32.36 -12.05
N GLU A 585 36.29 32.61 -13.25
CA GLU A 585 36.78 33.71 -14.09
C GLU A 585 36.47 35.09 -13.48
N LEU A 586 35.26 35.29 -12.95
CA LEU A 586 34.88 36.54 -12.28
C LEU A 586 35.75 36.79 -11.03
N GLY A 587 35.92 35.77 -10.18
CA GLY A 587 36.78 35.85 -9.00
C GLY A 587 38.24 36.15 -9.37
N THR A 588 38.78 35.50 -10.40
CA THR A 588 40.13 35.77 -10.90
C THR A 588 40.28 37.21 -11.39
N ASN A 589 39.29 37.72 -12.13
CA ASN A 589 39.29 39.10 -12.60
C ASN A 589 39.21 40.10 -11.44
N ALA A 590 38.38 39.82 -10.43
CA ALA A 590 38.28 40.66 -9.24
C ALA A 590 39.59 40.71 -8.46
N ILE A 591 40.36 39.61 -8.39
CA ILE A 591 41.70 39.61 -7.75
C ILE A 591 42.70 40.43 -8.56
N LYS A 592 42.68 40.32 -9.89
CA LYS A 592 43.70 40.93 -10.75
C LYS A 592 43.46 42.42 -11.03
N TYR A 593 42.19 42.79 -11.22
CA TYR A 593 41.81 44.07 -11.80
C TYR A 593 40.66 44.76 -11.07
N GLY A 594 40.02 44.09 -10.09
CA GLY A 594 38.76 44.52 -9.51
C GLY A 594 38.80 44.61 -7.98
N ALA A 595 37.63 44.45 -7.34
CA ALA A 595 37.51 44.68 -5.90
C ALA A 595 38.43 43.82 -5.03
N LEU A 596 38.66 42.56 -5.38
CA LEU A 596 39.48 41.67 -4.54
C LEU A 596 40.98 41.97 -4.63
N SER A 597 41.41 42.92 -5.48
CA SER A 597 42.79 43.38 -5.55
C SER A 597 43.17 44.35 -4.41
N THR A 598 42.18 44.85 -3.65
CA THR A 598 42.38 45.78 -2.53
C THR A 598 41.99 45.14 -1.20
N ASP A 599 42.55 45.66 -0.10
CA ASP A 599 42.23 45.16 1.24
C ASP A 599 40.80 45.50 1.67
N ALA A 600 40.27 46.65 1.21
CA ALA A 600 38.93 47.13 1.50
C ALA A 600 37.84 46.60 0.55
N GLY A 601 38.23 45.89 -0.52
CA GLY A 601 37.29 45.50 -1.55
C GLY A 601 36.51 44.22 -1.24
N GLN A 602 35.28 44.18 -1.75
CA GLN A 602 34.28 43.15 -1.48
C GLN A 602 33.49 42.80 -2.75
N VAL A 603 33.02 41.56 -2.81
CA VAL A 603 32.11 41.06 -3.85
C VAL A 603 30.77 40.69 -3.22
N ASP A 604 29.68 41.18 -3.80
CA ASP A 604 28.31 40.81 -3.48
C ASP A 604 27.74 39.93 -4.60
N ILE A 605 27.32 38.72 -4.24
CA ILE A 605 26.70 37.76 -5.15
C ILE A 605 25.27 37.54 -4.67
N SER A 606 24.31 38.12 -5.40
CA SER A 606 22.89 38.01 -5.09
C SER A 606 22.13 37.31 -6.21
N TRP A 607 21.10 36.54 -5.89
CA TRP A 607 20.24 35.94 -6.90
C TRP A 607 18.77 35.94 -6.48
N HIS A 608 17.89 35.93 -7.50
CA HIS A 608 16.44 35.84 -7.34
C HIS A 608 15.84 35.05 -8.49
N VAL A 609 14.66 34.48 -8.24
CA VAL A 609 13.82 33.82 -9.25
C VAL A 609 12.59 34.69 -9.47
N SER A 610 12.22 34.96 -10.72
CA SER A 610 11.02 35.74 -11.04
C SER A 610 9.74 35.02 -10.62
N ASP A 611 8.73 35.76 -10.17
CA ASP A 611 7.41 35.23 -9.77
C ASP A 611 6.52 34.78 -10.95
N ASP A 612 7.02 34.83 -12.19
CA ASP A 612 6.31 34.34 -13.39
C ASP A 612 6.23 32.80 -13.37
N SER A 613 5.00 32.28 -13.28
CA SER A 613 4.73 30.85 -13.14
C SER A 613 4.89 30.04 -14.43
N GLU A 614 4.83 30.67 -15.61
CA GLU A 614 4.98 29.93 -16.88
C GLU A 614 6.44 29.77 -17.30
N LYS A 615 7.30 30.78 -17.05
CA LYS A 615 8.72 30.76 -17.42
C LYS A 615 9.58 31.46 -16.37
N PRO A 616 9.78 30.85 -15.19
CA PRO A 616 10.62 31.44 -14.16
C PRO A 616 12.06 31.61 -14.66
N ILE A 617 12.64 32.79 -14.44
CA ILE A 617 14.02 33.14 -14.79
C ILE A 617 14.83 33.33 -13.51
N LEU A 618 15.96 32.62 -13.42
CA LEU A 618 16.99 32.90 -12.44
C LEU A 618 17.80 34.12 -12.89
N THR A 619 17.86 35.15 -12.05
CA THR A 619 18.74 36.30 -12.23
C THR A 619 19.80 36.27 -11.15
N LEU A 620 21.07 36.12 -11.54
CA LEU A 620 22.24 36.19 -10.66
C LEU A 620 23.00 37.49 -10.94
N LYS A 621 23.25 38.26 -9.88
CA LYS A 621 23.96 39.53 -9.92
C LYS A 621 25.28 39.42 -9.16
N TRP A 622 26.35 39.83 -9.83
CA TRP A 622 27.69 40.01 -9.28
C TRP A 622 27.97 41.52 -9.18
N GLU A 623 28.38 41.99 -8.01
CA GLU A 623 28.68 43.39 -7.77
C GLU A 623 29.98 43.55 -6.97
N GLU A 624 30.93 44.28 -7.53
CA GLU A 624 32.20 44.62 -6.90
C GLU A 624 32.13 46.00 -6.23
N LYS A 625 32.68 46.10 -5.01
CA LYS A 625 32.71 47.32 -4.20
C LYS A 625 34.09 47.54 -3.59
N GLY A 626 34.49 48.79 -3.41
CA GLY A 626 35.77 49.14 -2.76
C GLY A 626 37.02 48.79 -3.58
N GLY A 627 36.84 48.49 -4.86
CA GLY A 627 37.91 48.22 -5.82
C GLY A 627 38.37 49.47 -6.59
N PRO A 628 39.41 49.34 -7.43
CA PRO A 628 39.77 50.36 -8.41
C PRO A 628 38.64 50.58 -9.43
N PRO A 629 38.58 51.75 -10.11
CA PRO A 629 37.59 52.01 -11.16
C PRO A 629 37.64 50.94 -12.24
N ALA A 630 36.50 50.31 -12.51
CA ALA A 630 36.42 49.25 -13.51
C ALA A 630 36.37 49.88 -14.91
N ALA A 631 37.21 49.38 -15.83
CA ALA A 631 37.21 49.76 -17.24
C ALA A 631 36.98 48.53 -18.11
N GLU A 632 36.33 48.71 -19.26
CA GLU A 632 36.12 47.61 -20.19
C GLU A 632 37.48 47.10 -20.73
N PRO A 633 37.76 45.79 -20.68
CA PRO A 633 39.06 45.27 -21.09
C PRO A 633 39.27 45.36 -22.61
N GLU A 634 40.40 45.95 -23.02
CA GLU A 634 40.78 46.10 -24.44
C GLU A 634 41.05 44.75 -25.15
N ARG A 635 41.48 43.71 -24.39
CA ARG A 635 41.78 42.38 -24.93
C ARG A 635 40.64 41.39 -24.69
N ARG A 636 40.06 40.85 -25.77
CA ARG A 636 39.02 39.82 -25.72
C ARG A 636 39.61 38.40 -25.70
N GLY A 637 40.01 37.95 -24.52
CA GLY A 637 40.51 36.58 -24.27
C GLY A 637 39.43 35.52 -24.04
N PHE A 638 39.86 34.32 -23.60
CA PHE A 638 38.97 33.19 -23.31
C PHE A 638 38.00 33.46 -22.13
N GLY A 639 38.47 34.12 -21.07
CA GLY A 639 37.63 34.45 -19.91
C GLY A 639 36.45 35.36 -20.25
N SER A 640 36.64 36.32 -21.17
CA SER A 640 35.54 37.18 -21.61
C SER A 640 34.54 36.46 -22.53
N ARG A 641 34.93 35.35 -23.19
CA ARG A 641 34.00 34.43 -23.87
C ARG A 641 33.19 33.62 -22.87
N LEU A 642 33.82 33.05 -21.83
CA LEU A 642 33.11 32.30 -20.79
C LEU A 642 32.08 33.18 -20.07
N ILE A 643 32.46 34.39 -19.69
CA ILE A 643 31.53 35.35 -19.07
C ILE A 643 30.40 35.71 -20.03
N ARG A 644 30.64 35.72 -21.34
CA ARG A 644 29.60 35.98 -22.35
C ARG A 644 28.68 34.79 -22.57
N MET A 645 29.13 33.56 -22.33
CA MET A 645 28.27 32.36 -22.45
C MET A 645 27.21 32.31 -21.35
N GLY A 646 27.42 32.97 -20.21
CA GLY A 646 26.43 33.05 -19.13
C GLY A 646 26.19 31.71 -18.42
N ILE A 647 25.07 31.60 -17.72
CA ILE A 647 24.68 30.38 -16.99
C ILE A 647 24.09 29.38 -17.98
N ALA A 648 24.58 28.14 -17.97
CA ALA A 648 24.13 27.06 -18.85
C ALA A 648 24.24 27.37 -20.37
N GLY A 649 24.98 28.41 -20.76
CA GLY A 649 25.18 28.81 -22.16
C GLY A 649 24.12 29.75 -22.73
N THR A 650 23.27 30.38 -21.90
CA THR A 650 22.17 31.25 -22.37
C THR A 650 22.63 32.51 -23.09
N GLY A 651 23.83 33.01 -22.78
CA GLY A 651 24.34 34.24 -23.35
C GLY A 651 23.67 35.54 -22.88
N ASP A 652 22.67 35.46 -22.01
CA ASP A 652 21.97 36.62 -21.45
C ASP A 652 22.78 37.20 -20.28
N VAL A 653 23.63 38.18 -20.63
CA VAL A 653 24.59 38.79 -19.72
C VAL A 653 24.66 40.29 -19.96
N GLU A 654 24.37 41.06 -18.91
CA GLU A 654 24.57 42.51 -18.86
C GLU A 654 25.79 42.84 -18.00
N LYS A 655 26.62 43.77 -18.46
CA LYS A 655 27.82 44.21 -17.75
C LYS A 655 27.90 45.72 -17.74
N ASN A 656 28.04 46.28 -16.55
CA ASN A 656 28.23 47.71 -16.33
C ASN A 656 29.54 47.92 -15.57
N PHE A 657 30.47 48.62 -16.20
CA PHE A 657 31.73 49.03 -15.59
C PHE A 657 31.51 50.40 -14.96
N THR A 658 31.51 50.48 -13.63
CA THR A 658 31.30 51.72 -12.89
C THR A 658 32.59 52.15 -12.18
N PRO A 659 32.68 53.43 -11.76
CA PRO A 659 33.79 53.87 -10.92
C PRO A 659 33.91 53.12 -9.59
N SER A 660 32.83 52.46 -9.13
CA SER A 660 32.80 51.70 -7.88
C SER A 660 33.16 50.21 -8.05
N GLY A 661 33.19 49.69 -9.29
CA GLY A 661 33.52 48.30 -9.61
C GLY A 661 32.74 47.74 -10.80
N LEU A 662 32.90 46.45 -11.06
CA LEU A 662 32.11 45.72 -12.05
C LEU A 662 30.73 45.32 -11.47
N ILE A 663 29.66 45.60 -12.23
CA ILE A 663 28.33 45.01 -12.00
C ILE A 663 28.01 44.12 -13.19
N ALA A 664 27.77 42.83 -12.95
CA ALA A 664 27.38 41.88 -13.98
C ALA A 664 26.10 41.13 -13.58
N THR A 665 25.14 41.08 -14.49
CA THR A 665 23.85 40.40 -14.31
C THR A 665 23.76 39.26 -15.32
N PHE A 666 23.46 38.06 -14.84
CA PHE A 666 23.33 36.84 -15.63
C PHE A 666 21.90 36.32 -15.49
N ARG A 667 21.28 35.96 -16.62
CA ARG A 667 19.91 35.44 -16.62
C ARG A 667 19.85 34.08 -17.31
N ALA A 668 19.06 33.18 -16.74
CA ALA A 668 18.79 31.89 -17.34
C ALA A 668 17.39 31.37 -16.98
N PRO A 669 16.68 30.69 -17.90
CA PRO A 669 15.45 29.98 -17.57
C PRO A 669 15.71 28.96 -16.47
N LEU A 670 14.88 28.96 -15.43
CA LEU A 670 15.05 28.07 -14.28
C LEU A 670 14.99 26.59 -14.68
N SER A 671 14.17 26.25 -15.69
CA SER A 671 14.09 24.91 -16.27
C SER A 671 15.44 24.41 -16.78
N LEU A 672 16.19 25.26 -17.50
CA LEU A 672 17.53 24.94 -18.01
C LEU A 672 18.56 24.85 -16.89
N VAL A 673 18.39 25.66 -15.84
CA VAL A 673 19.26 25.65 -14.66
C VAL A 673 19.07 24.37 -13.84
N MET A 674 17.85 23.85 -13.80
CA MET A 674 17.46 22.65 -13.03
C MET A 674 17.55 21.35 -13.83
N GLU A 675 17.90 21.41 -15.12
CA GLU A 675 17.93 20.26 -16.03
C GLU A 675 18.93 19.19 -15.54
N LEU A 676 18.39 18.02 -15.17
CA LEU A 676 19.18 16.81 -14.96
C LEU A 676 19.40 16.23 -16.36
N GLY A 677 20.63 16.32 -16.87
CA GLY A 677 20.95 15.84 -18.22
C GLY A 677 20.51 14.39 -18.43
N GLU A 678 20.07 14.08 -19.66
CA GLU A 678 19.68 12.73 -20.12
C GLU A 678 20.78 11.67 -19.92
#